data_AF-A0A182K0P3-F1
#
_entry.id   AF-A0A182K0P3-F1
#
_cell.length_a   1.000
_cell.length_b   1.000
_cell.length_c   1.000
_cell.angle_alpha   90.00
_cell.angle_beta   90.00
_cell.angle_gamma   90.00
#
_symmetry.space_group_name_H-M   'P 1'
#
loop_
_entity.id
_entity.type
_entity.pdbx_description
1 polymer ?
#
loop_
_entity_poly.entity_id
_entity_poly.type
_entity_poly.pdbx_seq_one_letter_code
_entity_poly.pdbx_strand_id
1 'polypeptide(L)'
;MSSPAPKSPEMSDKSRKYDRQIRLWGEHGQTVLENAQICLINATALGTEILKGIVLPGIGGFTIVDHRPVIEEDVGCNFFLDLDSVGQPRAKRCMQLLQELNPDVNGDYVDEHVEQLIDGQPDFFRSFDVVVATSISERTIMRLSNVLWDQNIPLIVTRSVGFYGVARLQLREHCIIETHPDNKQTDLRLEHPFEELKKHMAGTEITNKVPWLVVLYKVLQEWVDAHDGRYPTSYREKSELRELIRSKMDGEQENFEEAIKAVNSSFGGGKPSSAVREILQDDRCVNVNTESNAFWIMARALKDFVDNEGNGLLPVPGVLPDMTADTNSYISLQTVYRNQAAHDAEIVFRRARQLLKELNKPNDLITDKDVRLFCREAANIAVVRGTKITDEFDKGYHRSSHIASVLETPNSLMGHYIVLRALDRFQADYGCLPGESEAESDTTGMKSIAAKMLSEWGIGTPLSDDLAYEICRYGGAEIHSISAYLGGCIAHELIKLMSYASFDSNATGNSNITNEADFQKTAQIVVASIQKILQNVSSMQRMVNQFGTAQDSPELKQQLHQIRSYTQQLINDTTNQLNDLVNCKERHLKIQRDRLVDEFSTALNAFQAVQRKTVDLEKNAVRQARQASGAAMAINKPPGSHHSSMGSNYNNTSNSGGSSMFEDNFITGSRGQTQEQMQEEIDLQALEDQERTIRELEENIVSVNEIYKKLGALVYEQSHQVDSIEASVEQTSVFVSEGVQQLKQASHYQASDLTWSNKARKKKLILALIAAAILAFIILIIKNKIFKRVVYTMKFTLSTVTKCSGRLGVLGGLERLPNLSLQTPAFIFHTKGGSIPHVSKEAMQHVSDDPSCFLHLSISNTLHMQEAIKASRITIAEFIAQSNCATLLFVRDPSEPPIPGLPEKESLPIYTRNGRRNITLEQYMTLVETFRPDAYVPLYDGDTDANSSKKREQKSLDRTEKFVEQCLEWHRKSDALQSSCLIGPVVGGYNEKLREKSVEFLRKSDDTFAGYLIDGLHMHGPSVARMDGSAALAIVANVCKLLPEDKVRLCFGSYDPTLVLEMVAAGVDVFDTSYVYLKAAQEHRALVFSFDVTSTKEHTTELDTTDARWAEDFGPLLPGCMCYTCQKHSRAYVHHLYNTREMLGPILLMMHNLHHYMEYFKAIRQHVANDSLPELKKHLAGQKSLPPYEPSKEVKIQMPAAQKVDTMEPMEELGEKQNKKQRA
;
A
#
# COMPACT_ATOMS: atom_id res chain seq x y z
N MET A 1 -40.65 -7.64 24.01
CA MET A 1 -40.73 -6.48 23.09
C MET A 1 -39.48 -5.65 23.32
N SER A 2 -38.65 -5.48 22.31
CA SER A 2 -37.39 -4.75 22.43
C SER A 2 -37.67 -3.25 22.32
N SER A 3 -37.19 -2.45 23.27
CA SER A 3 -37.28 -0.98 23.16
C SER A 3 -36.52 -0.50 21.92
N PRO A 4 -37.05 0.46 21.14
CA PRO A 4 -36.32 1.04 20.02
C PRO A 4 -35.11 1.81 20.55
N ALA A 5 -33.97 1.67 19.88
CA ALA A 5 -32.81 2.51 20.14
C ALA A 5 -33.17 4.00 19.92
N PRO A 6 -32.60 4.93 20.71
CA PRO A 6 -32.83 6.35 20.50
C PRO A 6 -32.33 6.73 19.10
N LYS A 7 -33.18 7.45 18.34
CA LYS A 7 -32.74 8.03 17.07
C LYS A 7 -31.60 9.02 17.35
N SER A 8 -30.51 8.89 16.59
CA SER A 8 -29.49 9.94 16.51
C SER A 8 -30.15 11.26 16.09
N PRO A 9 -29.68 12.42 16.60
CA PRO A 9 -30.19 13.72 16.16
C PRO A 9 -29.96 13.90 14.66
N GLU A 10 -30.91 14.55 13.98
CA GLU A 10 -30.78 14.85 12.55
C GLU A 10 -29.59 15.80 12.35
N MET A 11 -28.51 15.29 11.75
CA MET A 11 -27.33 16.08 11.40
C MET A 11 -27.69 17.10 10.31
N SER A 12 -27.22 18.34 10.47
CA SER A 12 -27.38 19.37 9.44
C SER A 12 -26.67 18.96 8.14
N ASP A 13 -27.13 19.47 7.00
CA ASP A 13 -26.52 19.10 5.70
C ASP A 13 -25.03 19.51 5.60
N LYS A 14 -24.61 20.60 6.26
CA LYS A 14 -23.18 20.94 6.44
C LYS A 14 -22.44 19.88 7.27
N SER A 15 -22.99 19.45 8.40
CA SER A 15 -22.40 18.39 9.23
C SER A 15 -22.30 17.05 8.48
N ARG A 16 -23.27 16.75 7.60
CA ARG A 16 -23.22 15.57 6.70
C ARG A 16 -22.16 15.69 5.60
N LYS A 17 -21.99 16.89 5.02
CA LYS A 17 -20.96 17.19 4.00
C LYS A 17 -19.54 17.06 4.57
N TYR A 18 -19.32 17.56 5.79
CA TYR A 18 -18.01 17.59 6.44
C TYR A 18 -17.78 16.47 7.48
N ASP A 19 -18.65 15.44 7.56
CA ASP A 19 -18.57 14.36 8.55
C ASP A 19 -17.17 13.69 8.61
N ARG A 20 -16.56 13.40 7.46
CA ARG A 20 -15.25 12.72 7.40
C ARG A 20 -14.12 13.56 8.01
N GLN A 21 -14.12 14.87 7.81
CA GLN A 21 -13.07 15.78 8.28
C GLN A 21 -13.34 16.30 9.70
N ILE A 22 -14.61 16.45 10.09
CA ILE A 22 -15.01 16.69 11.48
C ILE A 22 -14.57 15.54 12.41
N ARG A 23 -14.45 14.30 11.91
CA ARG A 23 -13.85 13.19 12.67
C ARG A 23 -12.35 13.35 12.95
N LEU A 24 -11.64 14.21 12.21
CA LEU A 24 -10.21 14.48 12.38
C LEU A 24 -9.97 15.68 13.29
N TRP A 25 -10.55 16.84 12.96
CA TRP A 25 -10.31 18.12 13.66
C TRP A 25 -11.52 18.66 14.45
N GLY A 26 -12.58 17.87 14.59
CA GLY A 26 -13.77 18.23 15.37
C GLY A 26 -14.64 19.32 14.73
N GLU A 27 -15.75 19.63 15.39
CA GLU A 27 -16.60 20.78 15.02
C GLU A 27 -15.88 22.12 15.27
N HIS A 28 -14.94 22.15 16.22
CA HIS A 28 -14.15 23.35 16.51
C HIS A 28 -13.18 23.69 15.37
N GLY A 29 -12.34 22.75 14.93
CA GLY A 29 -11.44 22.96 13.79
C GLY A 29 -12.19 23.33 12.51
N GLN A 30 -13.37 22.73 12.29
CA GLN A 30 -14.25 23.10 11.18
C GLN A 30 -14.75 24.55 11.31
N THR A 31 -15.14 24.97 12.51
CA THR A 31 -15.60 26.35 12.76
C THR A 31 -14.48 27.36 12.53
N VAL A 32 -13.24 27.07 12.93
CA VAL A 32 -12.12 27.99 12.68
C VAL A 32 -11.82 28.08 11.19
N LEU A 33 -11.81 26.95 10.48
CA LEU A 33 -11.64 26.90 9.03
C LEU A 33 -12.73 27.70 8.29
N GLU A 34 -14.01 27.55 8.66
CA GLU A 34 -15.14 28.29 8.08
C GLU A 34 -15.11 29.81 8.34
N ASN A 35 -14.25 30.30 9.24
CA ASN A 35 -14.08 31.74 9.49
C ASN A 35 -12.81 32.34 8.86
N ALA A 36 -11.82 31.51 8.50
CA ALA A 36 -10.52 31.98 8.05
C ALA A 36 -10.52 32.49 6.59
N GLN A 37 -9.60 33.42 6.30
CA GLN A 37 -9.41 34.09 5.02
C GLN A 37 -7.98 33.90 4.51
N ILE A 38 -7.79 33.43 3.28
CA ILE A 38 -6.46 33.18 2.69
C ILE A 38 -6.24 34.00 1.41
N CYS A 39 -5.08 34.65 1.30
CA CYS A 39 -4.64 35.32 0.07
C CYS A 39 -3.68 34.41 -0.71
N LEU A 40 -4.00 34.08 -1.96
CA LEU A 40 -3.08 33.47 -2.93
C LEU A 40 -2.49 34.54 -3.84
N ILE A 41 -1.16 34.60 -3.95
CA ILE A 41 -0.45 35.41 -4.95
C ILE A 41 0.02 34.48 -6.08
N ASN A 42 -0.34 34.86 -7.31
CA ASN A 42 -0.27 34.11 -8.56
C ASN A 42 -1.10 32.80 -8.55
N ALA A 43 -1.88 32.59 -9.61
CA ALA A 43 -2.69 31.39 -9.80
C ALA A 43 -2.03 30.41 -10.78
N THR A 44 -0.82 29.95 -10.43
CA THR A 44 -0.15 28.84 -11.14
C THR A 44 -0.88 27.51 -10.88
N ALA A 45 -0.46 26.42 -11.53
CA ALA A 45 -1.07 25.11 -11.26
C ALA A 45 -0.95 24.74 -9.77
N LEU A 46 0.22 24.92 -9.18
CA LEU A 46 0.45 24.75 -7.73
C LEU A 46 -0.46 25.65 -6.90
N GLY A 47 -0.59 26.94 -7.25
CA GLY A 47 -1.46 27.87 -6.51
C GLY A 47 -2.91 27.43 -6.49
N THR A 48 -3.44 27.00 -7.65
CA THR A 48 -4.82 26.50 -7.73
C THR A 48 -5.01 25.14 -7.06
N GLU A 49 -4.00 24.27 -7.05
CA GLU A 49 -4.03 22.99 -6.33
C GLU A 49 -4.02 23.18 -4.80
N ILE A 50 -3.27 24.16 -4.29
CA ILE A 50 -3.33 24.58 -2.88
C ILE A 50 -4.73 25.08 -2.54
N LEU A 51 -5.31 25.97 -3.35
CA LEU A 51 -6.66 26.49 -3.10
C LEU A 51 -7.72 25.39 -3.17
N LYS A 52 -7.66 24.47 -4.13
CA LYS A 52 -8.53 23.29 -4.18
C LYS A 52 -8.53 22.53 -2.85
N GLY A 53 -7.35 22.34 -2.27
CA GLY A 53 -7.16 21.62 -1.00
C GLY A 53 -7.77 22.29 0.24
N ILE A 54 -8.05 23.59 0.21
CA ILE A 54 -8.71 24.33 1.31
C ILE A 54 -10.17 24.72 1.02
N VAL A 55 -10.53 24.91 -0.25
CA VAL A 55 -11.90 25.22 -0.70
C VAL A 55 -12.81 24.02 -0.52
N LEU A 56 -12.34 22.81 -0.87
CA LEU A 56 -13.10 21.56 -0.65
C LEU A 56 -13.48 21.36 0.83
N PRO A 57 -12.55 21.45 1.80
CA PRO A 57 -12.86 21.44 3.23
C PRO A 57 -13.73 22.60 3.75
N GLY A 58 -13.91 23.69 3.01
CA GLY A 58 -14.78 24.80 3.42
C GLY A 58 -14.07 25.89 4.23
N ILE A 59 -12.94 26.40 3.73
CA ILE A 59 -12.38 27.70 4.14
C ILE A 59 -13.44 28.82 4.09
N GLY A 60 -13.43 29.76 5.02
CA GLY A 60 -14.39 30.88 5.03
C GLY A 60 -14.32 31.76 3.78
N GLY A 61 -13.12 32.01 3.28
CA GLY A 61 -12.91 32.67 1.99
C GLY A 61 -11.47 32.69 1.50
N PHE A 62 -11.30 33.03 0.23
CA PHE A 62 -10.00 33.17 -0.41
C PHE A 62 -9.99 34.35 -1.40
N THR A 63 -8.84 35.00 -1.55
CA THR A 63 -8.62 36.04 -2.55
C THR A 63 -7.41 35.72 -3.42
N ILE A 64 -7.57 35.79 -4.75
CA ILE A 64 -6.48 35.55 -5.70
C ILE A 64 -5.93 36.88 -6.23
N VAL A 65 -4.64 37.14 -6.02
CA VAL A 65 -3.90 38.27 -6.57
C VAL A 65 -3.04 37.79 -7.74
N ASP A 66 -3.45 38.06 -8.99
CA ASP A 66 -2.67 37.76 -10.19
C ASP A 66 -3.05 38.73 -11.32
N HIS A 67 -2.04 39.35 -11.93
CA HIS A 67 -2.17 40.34 -13.01
C HIS A 67 -1.96 39.74 -14.40
N ARG A 68 -1.59 38.46 -14.50
CA ARG A 68 -1.27 37.84 -15.78
C ARG A 68 -2.54 37.37 -16.50
N PRO A 69 -2.61 37.51 -17.83
CA PRO A 69 -3.59 36.78 -18.62
C PRO A 69 -3.21 35.29 -18.67
N VAL A 70 -4.21 34.43 -18.86
CA VAL A 70 -4.01 33.00 -19.11
C VAL A 70 -3.30 32.77 -20.45
N ILE A 71 -2.24 31.96 -20.46
CA ILE A 71 -1.54 31.51 -21.68
C ILE A 71 -1.83 30.03 -21.98
N GLU A 72 -1.48 29.55 -23.17
CA GLU A 72 -1.73 28.15 -23.58
C GLU A 72 -1.03 27.14 -22.65
N GLU A 73 0.16 27.47 -22.15
CA GLU A 73 0.91 26.64 -21.20
C GLU A 73 0.17 26.46 -19.87
N ASP A 74 -0.50 27.50 -19.36
CA ASP A 74 -1.31 27.42 -18.14
C ASP A 74 -2.43 26.38 -18.30
N VAL A 75 -3.06 26.31 -19.48
CA VAL A 75 -4.13 25.33 -19.79
C VAL A 75 -3.59 23.90 -19.84
N GLY A 76 -2.31 23.73 -20.19
CA GLY A 76 -1.63 22.42 -20.22
C GLY A 76 -1.33 21.84 -18.83
N CYS A 77 -1.12 22.70 -17.81
CA CYS A 77 -0.72 22.27 -16.47
C CYS A 77 -1.76 22.56 -15.36
N ASN A 78 -2.77 23.40 -15.61
CA ASN A 78 -3.75 23.81 -14.59
C ASN A 78 -5.14 23.20 -14.84
N PHE A 79 -5.65 22.43 -13.87
CA PHE A 79 -6.98 21.82 -13.94
C PHE A 79 -8.13 22.85 -13.95
N PHE A 80 -7.88 24.07 -13.47
CA PHE A 80 -8.84 25.16 -13.35
C PHE A 80 -8.74 26.17 -14.51
N LEU A 81 -8.26 25.73 -15.67
CA LEU A 81 -8.20 26.52 -16.90
C LEU A 81 -8.56 25.64 -18.11
N ASP A 82 -9.22 26.25 -19.09
CA ASP A 82 -9.64 25.62 -20.34
C ASP A 82 -9.18 26.47 -21.55
N LEU A 83 -9.31 25.95 -22.76
CA LEU A 83 -8.90 26.70 -23.97
C LEU A 83 -9.70 28.01 -24.16
N ASP A 84 -10.93 28.08 -23.67
CA ASP A 84 -11.75 29.29 -23.69
C ASP A 84 -11.25 30.36 -22.69
N SER A 85 -10.40 29.98 -21.73
CA SER A 85 -9.80 30.86 -20.73
C SER A 85 -8.63 31.69 -21.25
N VAL A 86 -7.98 31.26 -22.35
CA VAL A 86 -6.78 31.89 -22.90
C VAL A 86 -7.02 33.38 -23.21
N GLY A 87 -6.10 34.24 -22.75
CA GLY A 87 -6.19 35.69 -22.87
C GLY A 87 -7.10 36.41 -21.85
N GLN A 88 -7.82 35.68 -21.00
CA GLN A 88 -8.60 36.27 -19.90
C GLN A 88 -7.72 36.48 -18.64
N PRO A 89 -8.08 37.40 -17.71
CA PRO A 89 -7.34 37.58 -16.45
C PRO A 89 -7.32 36.29 -15.61
N ARG A 90 -6.12 35.80 -15.28
CA ARG A 90 -5.94 34.48 -14.65
C ARG A 90 -6.52 34.42 -13.25
N ALA A 91 -6.32 35.45 -12.42
CA ALA A 91 -6.93 35.54 -11.08
C ALA A 91 -8.45 35.34 -11.11
N LYS A 92 -9.12 36.07 -12.01
CA LYS A 92 -10.57 36.03 -12.17
C LYS A 92 -11.07 34.65 -12.59
N ARG A 93 -10.42 34.05 -13.59
CA ARG A 93 -10.89 32.79 -14.18
C ARG A 93 -10.65 31.62 -13.23
N CYS A 94 -9.48 31.56 -12.60
CA CYS A 94 -9.19 30.56 -11.57
C CYS A 94 -10.11 30.72 -10.35
N MET A 95 -10.38 31.95 -9.89
CA MET A 95 -11.32 32.20 -8.78
C MET A 95 -12.70 31.63 -9.11
N GLN A 96 -13.24 31.92 -10.29
CA GLN A 96 -14.56 31.45 -10.70
C GLN A 96 -14.67 29.92 -10.70
N LEU A 97 -13.67 29.24 -11.25
CA LEU A 97 -13.64 27.77 -11.33
C LEU A 97 -13.36 27.13 -9.97
N LEU A 98 -12.60 27.78 -9.08
CA LEU A 98 -12.45 27.36 -7.69
C LEU A 98 -13.73 27.62 -6.86
N GLN A 99 -14.51 28.65 -7.18
CA GLN A 99 -15.77 28.96 -6.50
C GLN A 99 -16.86 27.92 -6.79
N GLU A 100 -16.87 27.30 -7.97
CA GLU A 100 -17.77 26.18 -8.32
C GLU A 100 -17.59 24.96 -7.40
N LEU A 101 -16.43 24.83 -6.75
CA LEU A 101 -16.10 23.64 -5.95
C LEU A 101 -16.89 23.56 -4.65
N ASN A 102 -17.16 24.71 -4.05
CA ASN A 102 -17.83 24.79 -2.78
C ASN A 102 -18.58 26.13 -2.62
N PRO A 103 -19.92 26.14 -2.72
CA PRO A 103 -20.71 27.36 -2.60
C PRO A 103 -20.81 27.91 -1.17
N ASP A 104 -20.28 27.20 -0.16
CA ASP A 104 -20.18 27.71 1.22
C ASP A 104 -18.94 28.61 1.42
N VAL A 105 -18.03 28.68 0.45
CA VAL A 105 -16.77 29.46 0.49
C VAL A 105 -16.95 30.77 -0.27
N ASN A 106 -16.36 31.87 0.20
CA ASN A 106 -16.35 33.14 -0.53
C ASN A 106 -15.03 33.34 -1.29
N GLY A 107 -15.06 33.25 -2.62
CA GLY A 107 -13.92 33.55 -3.50
C GLY A 107 -13.95 34.97 -4.04
N ASP A 108 -12.82 35.67 -4.01
CA ASP A 108 -12.62 36.99 -4.61
C ASP A 108 -11.28 37.07 -5.39
N TYR A 109 -11.07 38.13 -6.15
CA TYR A 109 -9.86 38.31 -6.96
C TYR A 109 -9.43 39.78 -7.11
N VAL A 110 -8.12 39.98 -7.27
CA VAL A 110 -7.49 41.26 -7.55
C VAL A 110 -6.59 41.11 -8.78
N ASP A 111 -6.94 41.83 -9.84
CA ASP A 111 -6.23 41.87 -11.13
C ASP A 111 -5.16 42.99 -11.11
N GLU A 112 -4.26 42.93 -10.11
CA GLU A 112 -3.18 43.89 -9.90
C GLU A 112 -1.85 43.18 -9.60
N HIS A 113 -0.73 43.85 -9.86
CA HIS A 113 0.58 43.31 -9.55
C HIS A 113 0.81 43.38 -8.03
N VAL A 114 1.22 42.29 -7.37
CA VAL A 114 1.39 42.25 -5.91
C VAL A 114 2.29 43.39 -5.36
N GLU A 115 3.30 43.81 -6.12
CA GLU A 115 4.14 44.97 -5.73
C GLU A 115 3.37 46.30 -5.68
N GLN A 116 2.33 46.49 -6.51
CA GLN A 116 1.45 47.66 -6.44
C GLN A 116 0.60 47.66 -5.16
N LEU A 117 0.17 46.48 -4.69
CA LEU A 117 -0.51 46.34 -3.40
C LEU A 117 0.44 46.62 -2.23
N ILE A 118 1.68 46.11 -2.29
CA ILE A 118 2.73 46.39 -1.29
C ILE A 118 3.05 47.89 -1.20
N ASP A 119 3.15 48.58 -2.35
CA ASP A 119 3.47 50.01 -2.42
C ASP A 119 2.27 50.94 -2.12
N GLY A 120 1.08 50.61 -2.61
CA GLY A 120 -0.10 51.47 -2.56
C GLY A 120 -1.10 51.17 -1.44
N GLN A 121 -1.15 49.92 -0.97
CA GLN A 121 -2.15 49.44 0.00
C GLN A 121 -1.55 48.41 0.99
N PRO A 122 -0.51 48.77 1.78
CA PRO A 122 0.19 47.80 2.63
C PRO A 122 -0.70 47.13 3.69
N ASP A 123 -1.80 47.77 4.10
CA ASP A 123 -2.76 47.20 5.04
C ASP A 123 -3.74 46.19 4.38
N PHE A 124 -3.73 46.03 3.05
CA PHE A 124 -4.52 45.02 2.32
C PHE A 124 -4.34 43.62 2.90
N PHE A 125 -3.12 43.25 3.27
CA PHE A 125 -2.84 41.90 3.75
C PHE A 125 -3.42 41.61 5.15
N ARG A 126 -3.80 42.63 5.93
CA ARG A 126 -4.34 42.45 7.29
C ARG A 126 -5.71 41.78 7.35
N SER A 127 -6.41 41.64 6.22
CA SER A 127 -7.68 40.91 6.15
C SER A 127 -7.52 39.39 6.00
N PHE A 128 -6.29 38.87 5.96
CA PHE A 128 -6.01 37.44 5.77
C PHE A 128 -5.27 36.84 6.96
N ASP A 129 -5.65 35.61 7.32
CA ASP A 129 -5.00 34.81 8.35
C ASP A 129 -3.69 34.19 7.86
N VAL A 130 -3.59 33.89 6.56
CA VAL A 130 -2.37 33.39 5.91
C VAL A 130 -2.26 33.93 4.48
N VAL A 131 -1.05 34.27 4.06
CA VAL A 131 -0.71 34.58 2.67
C VAL A 131 0.13 33.45 2.06
N VAL A 132 -0.24 33.00 0.86
CA VAL A 132 0.49 32.00 0.07
C VAL A 132 0.97 32.67 -1.20
N ALA A 133 2.27 32.58 -1.51
CA ALA A 133 2.84 33.18 -2.71
C ALA A 133 3.53 32.14 -3.59
N THR A 134 3.05 32.01 -4.82
CA THR A 134 3.56 31.03 -5.79
C THR A 134 4.41 31.70 -6.86
N SER A 135 5.58 31.11 -7.17
CA SER A 135 6.45 31.52 -8.29
C SER A 135 6.71 33.04 -8.39
N ILE A 136 6.86 33.71 -7.25
CA ILE A 136 7.25 35.13 -7.15
C ILE A 136 8.77 35.30 -7.18
N SER A 137 9.24 36.50 -7.53
CA SER A 137 10.68 36.82 -7.62
C SER A 137 11.33 37.04 -6.25
N GLU A 138 12.65 36.85 -6.16
CA GLU A 138 13.46 37.17 -4.96
C GLU A 138 13.17 38.57 -4.40
N ARG A 139 13.13 39.58 -5.27
CA ARG A 139 12.81 40.97 -4.89
C ARG A 139 11.43 41.06 -4.23
N THR A 140 10.43 40.42 -4.82
CA THR A 140 9.06 40.42 -4.31
C THR A 140 8.97 39.65 -2.98
N ILE A 141 9.67 38.51 -2.85
CA ILE A 141 9.75 37.70 -1.62
C ILE A 141 10.27 38.55 -0.46
N MET A 142 11.40 39.24 -0.62
CA MET A 142 11.97 40.08 0.44
C MET A 142 11.00 41.19 0.89
N ARG A 143 10.34 41.86 -0.06
CA ARG A 143 9.39 42.94 0.26
C ARG A 143 8.18 42.41 1.04
N LEU A 144 7.56 41.34 0.55
CA LEU A 144 6.38 40.72 1.15
C LEU A 144 6.70 40.11 2.53
N SER A 145 7.83 39.41 2.65
CA SER A 145 8.34 38.83 3.90
C SER A 145 8.48 39.87 5.00
N ASN A 146 8.99 41.08 4.69
CA ASN A 146 9.08 42.18 5.65
C ASN A 146 7.70 42.66 6.13
N VAL A 147 6.82 43.03 5.21
CA VAL A 147 5.49 43.58 5.53
C VAL A 147 4.69 42.59 6.39
N LEU A 148 4.63 41.32 6.00
CA LEU A 148 3.84 40.32 6.71
C LEU A 148 4.44 39.94 8.07
N TRP A 149 5.78 39.96 8.21
CA TRP A 149 6.43 39.73 9.51
C TRP A 149 6.10 40.83 10.52
N ASP A 150 6.09 42.08 10.07
CA ASP A 150 5.81 43.23 10.93
C ASP A 150 4.32 43.32 11.28
N GLN A 151 3.44 42.84 10.39
CA GLN A 151 2.00 42.66 10.63
C GLN A 151 1.64 41.37 11.42
N ASN A 152 2.61 40.48 11.68
CA ASN A 152 2.42 39.17 12.31
C ASN A 152 1.49 38.21 11.53
N ILE A 153 1.56 38.24 10.21
CA ILE A 153 0.80 37.37 9.30
C ILE A 153 1.73 36.25 8.78
N PRO A 154 1.34 34.97 8.92
CA PRO A 154 2.02 33.84 8.30
C PRO A 154 2.12 33.97 6.78
N LEU A 155 3.29 33.63 6.23
CA LEU A 155 3.56 33.64 4.79
C LEU A 155 4.13 32.28 4.37
N ILE A 156 3.54 31.63 3.37
CA ILE A 156 4.12 30.47 2.70
C ILE A 156 4.59 30.90 1.31
N VAL A 157 5.91 30.86 1.07
CA VAL A 157 6.48 31.03 -0.27
C VAL A 157 6.70 29.65 -0.88
N THR A 158 6.24 29.42 -2.11
CA THR A 158 6.32 28.10 -2.75
C THR A 158 6.51 28.17 -4.26
N ARG A 159 7.10 27.11 -4.83
CA ARG A 159 7.40 26.98 -6.26
C ARG A 159 7.47 25.50 -6.64
N SER A 160 7.02 25.15 -7.84
CA SER A 160 7.21 23.85 -8.49
C SER A 160 7.93 24.07 -9.83
N VAL A 161 9.00 23.32 -10.08
CA VAL A 161 9.78 23.34 -11.34
C VAL A 161 10.25 21.92 -11.63
N GLY A 162 9.83 21.37 -12.78
CA GLY A 162 10.06 19.99 -13.16
C GLY A 162 9.62 19.01 -12.08
N PHE A 163 10.54 18.17 -11.61
CA PHE A 163 10.30 17.21 -10.53
C PHE A 163 10.60 17.75 -9.12
N TYR A 164 10.94 19.04 -8.99
CA TYR A 164 11.23 19.65 -7.70
C TYR A 164 10.13 20.60 -7.23
N GLY A 165 9.95 20.62 -5.91
CA GLY A 165 8.99 21.47 -5.22
C GLY A 165 9.60 22.01 -3.93
N VAL A 166 9.31 23.28 -3.62
CA VAL A 166 9.74 23.92 -2.37
C VAL A 166 8.57 24.65 -1.73
N ALA A 167 8.46 24.55 -0.41
CA ALA A 167 7.53 25.33 0.40
C ALA A 167 8.27 25.87 1.63
N ARG A 168 8.15 27.16 1.90
CA ARG A 168 8.89 27.85 2.96
C ARG A 168 7.92 28.68 3.81
N LEU A 169 7.68 28.22 5.05
CA LEU A 169 6.81 28.88 6.02
C LEU A 169 7.53 29.93 6.86
N GLN A 170 7.18 31.20 6.68
CA GLN A 170 7.45 32.27 7.62
C GLN A 170 6.33 32.37 8.65
N LEU A 171 6.71 32.29 9.93
CA LEU A 171 5.82 32.36 11.07
C LEU A 171 6.61 32.90 12.27
N ARG A 172 6.02 33.81 13.06
CA ARG A 172 6.67 34.33 14.29
C ARG A 172 6.48 33.38 15.46
N GLU A 173 5.23 33.09 15.78
CA GLU A 173 4.84 32.15 16.84
C GLU A 173 3.46 31.58 16.48
N HIS A 174 3.29 30.27 16.63
CA HIS A 174 2.00 29.60 16.58
C HIS A 174 1.86 28.71 17.81
N CYS A 175 0.76 28.90 18.54
CA CYS A 175 0.47 28.22 19.79
C CYS A 175 -0.59 27.14 19.55
N ILE A 176 -0.30 25.91 19.95
CA ILE A 176 -1.04 24.70 19.59
C ILE A 176 -1.61 24.11 20.88
N ILE A 177 -2.92 23.86 20.89
CA ILE A 177 -3.60 23.20 22.01
C ILE A 177 -3.78 21.71 21.70
N GLU A 178 -4.31 21.38 20.52
CA GLU A 178 -4.56 20.00 20.11
C GLU A 178 -3.46 19.52 19.15
N THR A 179 -2.35 18.97 19.68
CA THR A 179 -1.25 18.45 18.84
C THR A 179 -1.56 17.11 18.16
N HIS A 180 -2.63 16.41 18.56
CA HIS A 180 -3.04 15.09 18.03
C HIS A 180 -1.89 14.06 17.88
N PRO A 181 -1.11 13.75 18.93
CA PRO A 181 -0.04 12.75 18.83
C PRO A 181 -0.60 11.33 18.61
N ASP A 182 -0.02 10.58 17.66
CA ASP A 182 -0.41 9.21 17.30
C ASP A 182 -0.54 8.28 18.52
N ASN A 183 0.41 8.37 19.45
CA ASN A 183 0.48 7.55 20.66
C ASN A 183 0.30 8.43 21.90
N LYS A 184 -0.95 8.68 22.30
CA LYS A 184 -1.27 9.37 23.57
C LYS A 184 -0.92 8.50 24.79
N GLN A 185 0.04 8.93 25.60
CA GLN A 185 0.25 8.37 26.94
C GLN A 185 -1.01 8.63 27.80
N THR A 186 -1.50 7.60 28.47
CA THR A 186 -2.71 7.69 29.29
C THR A 186 -2.36 8.16 30.71
N ASP A 187 -3.00 9.23 31.19
CA ASP A 187 -2.86 9.68 32.57
C ASP A 187 -3.78 8.91 33.53
N LEU A 188 -3.27 7.78 34.03
CA LEU A 188 -3.97 6.86 34.95
C LEU A 188 -3.76 7.16 36.44
N ARG A 189 -3.01 8.21 36.79
CA ARG A 189 -2.72 8.65 38.17
C ARG A 189 -2.32 7.54 39.17
N LEU A 190 -1.72 6.44 38.73
CA LEU A 190 -1.37 5.30 39.60
C LEU A 190 -0.30 5.62 40.65
N GLU A 191 0.70 6.43 40.30
CA GLU A 191 1.74 6.91 41.23
C GLU A 191 1.22 7.99 42.20
N HIS A 192 0.19 8.73 41.78
CA HIS A 192 -0.31 9.92 42.48
C HIS A 192 -1.85 9.96 42.45
N PRO A 193 -2.53 8.98 43.05
CA PRO A 193 -4.00 8.88 42.98
C PRO A 193 -4.65 9.99 43.79
N PHE A 194 -5.67 10.63 43.22
CA PHE A 194 -6.48 11.64 43.91
C PHE A 194 -7.47 10.99 44.88
N GLU A 195 -8.00 11.75 45.83
CA GLU A 195 -8.76 11.22 46.98
C GLU A 195 -10.05 10.46 46.58
N GLU A 196 -10.74 10.88 45.52
CA GLU A 196 -11.92 10.16 45.00
C GLU A 196 -11.51 8.83 44.34
N LEU A 197 -10.39 8.81 43.60
CA LEU A 197 -9.82 7.58 43.02
C LEU A 197 -9.41 6.57 44.10
N LYS A 198 -8.71 7.01 45.16
CA LYS A 198 -8.34 6.15 46.30
C LYS A 198 -9.57 5.50 46.93
N LYS A 199 -10.63 6.29 47.18
CA LYS A 199 -11.89 5.80 47.77
C LYS A 199 -12.59 4.79 46.87
N HIS A 200 -12.67 5.07 45.57
CA HIS A 200 -13.24 4.17 44.58
C HIS A 200 -12.47 2.85 44.49
N MET A 201 -11.14 2.90 44.41
CA MET A 201 -10.28 1.71 44.35
C MET A 201 -10.35 0.88 45.62
N ALA A 202 -10.38 1.51 46.80
CA ALA A 202 -10.52 0.80 48.07
C ALA A 202 -11.87 0.06 48.17
N GLY A 203 -12.96 0.72 47.78
CA GLY A 203 -14.32 0.17 47.87
C GLY A 203 -14.73 -0.85 46.80
N THR A 204 -13.93 -1.03 45.74
CA THR A 204 -14.28 -1.92 44.61
C THR A 204 -13.63 -3.29 44.76
N GLU A 205 -14.41 -4.36 44.95
CA GLU A 205 -13.88 -5.73 45.03
C GLU A 205 -13.37 -6.23 43.66
N ILE A 206 -12.33 -7.07 43.66
CA ILE A 206 -11.80 -7.64 42.41
C ILE A 206 -12.72 -8.77 41.96
N THR A 207 -13.22 -8.68 40.73
CA THR A 207 -13.99 -9.74 40.06
C THR A 207 -13.54 -9.87 38.60
N ASN A 208 -13.99 -10.92 37.90
CA ASN A 208 -13.69 -11.13 36.47
C ASN A 208 -14.32 -10.06 35.53
N LYS A 209 -15.00 -9.03 36.08
CA LYS A 209 -15.70 -7.98 35.31
C LYS A 209 -15.36 -6.55 35.76
N VAL A 210 -14.42 -6.35 36.68
CA VAL A 210 -13.93 -4.98 36.97
C VAL A 210 -12.85 -4.57 35.95
N PRO A 211 -12.73 -3.26 35.63
CA PRO A 211 -11.69 -2.78 34.73
C PRO A 211 -10.29 -3.19 35.20
N TRP A 212 -9.41 -3.52 34.26
CA TRP A 212 -8.03 -3.95 34.55
C TRP A 212 -7.26 -2.96 35.42
N LEU A 213 -7.59 -1.66 35.36
CA LEU A 213 -6.98 -0.63 36.21
C LEU A 213 -7.21 -0.88 37.70
N VAL A 214 -8.36 -1.45 38.10
CA VAL A 214 -8.67 -1.82 39.50
C VAL A 214 -7.78 -2.98 39.95
N VAL A 215 -7.59 -3.97 39.08
CA VAL A 215 -6.68 -5.10 39.30
C VAL A 215 -5.24 -4.60 39.46
N LEU A 216 -4.75 -3.80 38.50
CA LEU A 216 -3.40 -3.24 38.54
C LEU A 216 -3.18 -2.39 39.78
N TYR A 217 -4.10 -1.47 40.13
CA TYR A 217 -3.95 -0.60 41.30
C TYR A 217 -3.80 -1.41 42.60
N LYS A 218 -4.64 -2.43 42.81
CA LYS A 218 -4.61 -3.24 44.04
C LYS A 218 -3.34 -4.07 44.16
N VAL A 219 -2.92 -4.73 43.08
CA VAL A 219 -1.68 -5.52 43.08
C VAL A 219 -0.44 -4.63 43.14
N LEU A 220 -0.49 -3.44 42.52
CA LEU A 220 0.55 -2.43 42.62
C LEU A 220 0.72 -1.95 44.07
N GLN A 221 -0.36 -1.73 44.83
CA GLN A 221 -0.24 -1.30 46.23
C GLN A 221 0.47 -2.36 47.08
N GLU A 222 0.15 -3.64 46.90
CA GLU A 222 0.88 -4.74 47.57
C GLU A 222 2.37 -4.77 47.19
N TRP A 223 2.70 -4.49 45.92
CA TRP A 223 4.08 -4.38 45.47
C TRP A 223 4.79 -3.18 46.10
N VAL A 224 4.15 -2.01 46.13
CA VAL A 224 4.67 -0.75 46.70
C VAL A 224 4.93 -0.91 48.20
N ASP A 225 4.01 -1.53 48.94
CA ASP A 225 4.13 -1.82 50.38
C ASP A 225 5.30 -2.78 50.66
N ALA A 226 5.61 -3.71 49.73
CA ALA A 226 6.75 -4.61 49.82
C ALA A 226 8.10 -3.98 49.40
N HIS A 227 8.10 -2.77 48.81
CA HIS A 227 9.30 -2.10 48.26
C HIS A 227 9.53 -0.70 48.85
N ASP A 228 9.23 -0.52 50.14
CA ASP A 228 9.44 0.72 50.91
C ASP A 228 8.70 1.95 50.34
N GLY A 229 7.51 1.76 49.77
CA GLY A 229 6.71 2.84 49.20
C GLY A 229 7.19 3.32 47.82
N ARG A 230 8.12 2.61 47.18
CA ARG A 230 8.61 2.92 45.83
C ARG A 230 7.69 2.32 44.76
N TYR A 231 7.66 2.95 43.58
CA TYR A 231 6.94 2.46 42.39
C TYR A 231 7.90 1.81 41.37
N PRO A 232 7.45 0.88 40.51
CA PRO A 232 8.30 0.22 39.52
C PRO A 232 8.85 1.19 38.46
N THR A 233 10.17 1.35 38.40
CA THR A 233 10.83 2.24 37.43
C THR A 233 11.52 1.47 36.31
N SER A 234 12.26 0.42 36.69
CA SER A 234 13.05 -0.41 35.76
C SER A 234 12.20 -1.48 35.07
N TYR A 235 12.67 -1.98 33.92
CA TYR A 235 12.04 -3.12 33.24
C TYR A 235 11.99 -4.37 34.14
N ARG A 236 12.97 -4.54 35.04
CA ARG A 236 13.02 -5.62 36.01
C ARG A 236 11.88 -5.51 37.03
N GLU A 237 11.77 -4.38 37.73
CA GLU A 237 10.70 -4.13 38.71
C GLU A 237 9.31 -4.25 38.05
N LYS A 238 9.14 -3.74 36.82
CA LYS A 238 7.90 -3.92 36.04
C LYS A 238 7.63 -5.38 35.68
N SER A 239 8.67 -6.20 35.49
CA SER A 239 8.51 -7.65 35.24
C SER A 239 8.14 -8.41 36.52
N GLU A 240 8.73 -8.03 37.66
CA GLU A 240 8.36 -8.55 38.98
C GLU A 240 6.89 -8.24 39.32
N LEU A 241 6.40 -7.03 39.00
CA LEU A 241 4.97 -6.70 39.12
C LEU A 241 4.08 -7.52 38.17
N ARG A 242 4.49 -7.75 36.91
CA ARG A 242 3.72 -8.59 35.97
C ARG A 242 3.54 -10.02 36.49
N GLU A 243 4.57 -10.60 37.09
CA GLU A 243 4.48 -11.94 37.67
C GLU A 243 3.70 -11.96 39.00
N LEU A 244 3.73 -10.88 39.80
CA LEU A 244 2.85 -10.74 40.97
C LEU A 244 1.36 -10.70 40.56
N ILE A 245 1.01 -9.99 39.49
CA ILE A 245 -0.35 -9.99 38.93
C ILE A 245 -0.72 -11.40 38.44
N ARG A 246 0.19 -12.08 37.71
CA ARG A 246 -0.01 -13.45 37.23
C ARG A 246 -0.24 -14.45 38.37
N SER A 247 0.49 -14.34 39.49
CA SER A 247 0.33 -15.24 40.64
C SER A 247 -1.01 -15.12 41.38
N LYS A 248 -1.77 -14.05 41.11
CA LYS A 248 -3.10 -13.79 41.67
C LYS A 248 -4.24 -14.09 40.69
N MET A 249 -3.91 -14.65 39.52
CA MET A 249 -4.87 -14.94 38.46
C MET A 249 -5.41 -16.37 38.61
N ASP A 250 -6.71 -16.50 38.82
CA ASP A 250 -7.42 -17.78 38.99
C ASP A 250 -8.05 -18.22 37.65
N GLY A 251 -7.24 -18.92 36.83
CA GLY A 251 -7.65 -19.41 35.52
C GLY A 251 -7.52 -18.35 34.42
N GLU A 252 -8.36 -18.44 33.38
CA GLU A 252 -8.36 -17.47 32.26
C GLU A 252 -9.22 -16.24 32.65
N GLN A 253 -8.58 -15.14 33.01
CA GLN A 253 -9.22 -13.87 33.39
C GLN A 253 -8.70 -12.72 32.51
N GLU A 254 -9.50 -12.30 31.53
CA GLU A 254 -9.13 -11.31 30.51
C GLU A 254 -8.64 -9.98 31.12
N ASN A 255 -9.27 -9.51 32.20
CA ASN A 255 -8.89 -8.26 32.88
C ASN A 255 -7.54 -8.34 33.64
N PHE A 256 -7.10 -9.53 34.04
CA PHE A 256 -5.73 -9.73 34.57
C PHE A 256 -4.70 -9.74 33.45
N GLU A 257 -5.02 -10.34 32.29
CA GLU A 257 -4.12 -10.28 31.13
C GLU A 257 -3.96 -8.85 30.59
N GLU A 258 -5.03 -8.08 30.52
CA GLU A 258 -4.98 -6.65 30.18
C GLU A 258 -4.11 -5.88 31.18
N ALA A 259 -4.26 -6.12 32.49
CA ALA A 259 -3.43 -5.49 33.50
C ALA A 259 -1.94 -5.81 33.32
N ILE A 260 -1.59 -7.08 33.02
CA ILE A 260 -0.21 -7.52 32.73
C ILE A 260 0.35 -6.80 31.49
N LYS A 261 -0.43 -6.70 30.42
CA LYS A 261 -0.03 -6.00 29.17
C LYS A 261 0.18 -4.50 29.44
N ALA A 262 -0.69 -3.88 30.24
CA ALA A 262 -0.67 -2.45 30.54
C ALA A 262 0.45 -1.97 31.49
N VAL A 263 1.13 -2.87 32.24
CA VAL A 263 2.22 -2.50 33.18
C VAL A 263 3.29 -1.62 32.53
N ASN A 264 3.62 -1.83 31.26
CA ASN A 264 4.68 -1.07 30.62
C ASN A 264 4.30 0.41 30.37
N SER A 265 3.04 0.67 30.01
CA SER A 265 2.51 1.98 29.58
C SER A 265 1.78 2.77 30.68
N SER A 266 1.45 2.16 31.83
CA SER A 266 0.57 2.76 32.84
C SER A 266 1.22 3.74 33.82
N PHE A 267 2.54 3.96 33.73
CA PHE A 267 3.31 4.83 34.63
C PHE A 267 3.79 6.11 33.92
N GLY A 268 4.13 7.14 34.70
CA GLY A 268 4.61 8.45 34.23
C GLY A 268 3.50 9.49 33.98
N GLY A 269 2.24 9.16 34.24
CA GLY A 269 1.08 10.05 34.00
C GLY A 269 1.10 11.34 34.82
N GLY A 270 0.54 12.42 34.25
CA GLY A 270 0.27 13.68 34.93
C GLY A 270 1.47 14.63 35.13
N LYS A 271 2.71 14.16 34.97
CA LYS A 271 3.92 15.01 35.06
C LYS A 271 4.13 15.77 33.73
N PRO A 272 4.44 17.08 33.75
CA PRO A 272 4.69 17.83 32.52
C PRO A 272 5.97 17.33 31.82
N SER A 273 5.90 17.18 30.50
CA SER A 273 7.05 16.85 29.63
C SER A 273 8.08 17.98 29.58
N SER A 274 9.25 17.77 28.97
CA SER A 274 10.25 18.84 28.78
C SER A 274 9.66 20.02 28.00
N ALA A 275 9.02 19.76 26.86
CA ALA A 275 8.39 20.79 26.03
C ALA A 275 7.29 21.57 26.78
N VAL A 276 6.45 20.89 27.58
CA VAL A 276 5.44 21.58 28.39
C VAL A 276 6.10 22.41 29.51
N ARG A 277 7.18 21.92 30.15
CA ARG A 277 7.93 22.72 31.13
C ARG A 277 8.57 23.95 30.51
N GLU A 278 9.12 23.85 29.31
CA GLU A 278 9.66 24.99 28.56
C GLU A 278 8.56 26.06 28.34
N ILE A 279 7.35 25.65 27.94
CA ILE A 279 6.20 26.57 27.80
C ILE A 279 5.79 27.19 29.15
N LEU A 280 5.76 26.38 30.23
CA LEU A 280 5.41 26.86 31.58
C LEU A 280 6.52 27.73 32.23
N GLN A 281 7.73 27.74 31.67
CA GLN A 281 8.87 28.54 32.11
C GLN A 281 9.21 29.70 31.16
N ASP A 282 8.58 29.75 29.97
CA ASP A 282 8.76 30.80 28.99
C ASP A 282 8.38 32.17 29.56
N ASP A 283 9.14 33.21 29.21
CA ASP A 283 8.90 34.59 29.66
C ASP A 283 7.47 35.06 29.33
N ARG A 284 6.90 34.63 28.20
CA ARG A 284 5.51 34.97 27.81
C ARG A 284 4.46 34.32 28.71
N CYS A 285 4.78 33.17 29.33
CA CYS A 285 3.94 32.51 30.32
C CYS A 285 4.11 33.14 31.70
N VAL A 286 5.36 33.38 32.12
CA VAL A 286 5.65 33.93 33.45
C VAL A 286 5.18 35.38 33.57
N ASN A 287 5.48 36.21 32.58
CA ASN A 287 5.29 37.67 32.57
C ASN A 287 4.16 38.09 31.61
N VAL A 288 2.97 37.52 31.80
CA VAL A 288 1.76 37.91 31.04
C VAL A 288 1.44 39.41 31.19
N ASN A 289 1.03 40.03 30.09
CA ASN A 289 0.80 41.47 29.99
C ASN A 289 -0.38 41.78 29.05
N THR A 290 -0.64 43.07 28.78
CA THR A 290 -1.77 43.52 27.96
C THR A 290 -1.74 43.04 26.51
N GLU A 291 -0.57 42.67 25.98
CA GLU A 291 -0.39 42.14 24.62
C GLU A 291 -0.49 40.61 24.56
N SER A 292 -0.44 39.90 25.70
CA SER A 292 -0.54 38.44 25.75
C SER A 292 -1.84 37.92 25.12
N ASN A 293 -1.71 36.86 24.31
CA ASN A 293 -2.83 36.14 23.70
C ASN A 293 -3.53 35.20 24.71
N ALA A 294 -4.66 34.61 24.31
CA ALA A 294 -5.43 33.70 25.16
C ALA A 294 -4.62 32.47 25.60
N PHE A 295 -3.79 31.91 24.71
CA PHE A 295 -2.95 30.74 25.01
C PHE A 295 -1.99 31.02 26.17
N TRP A 296 -1.22 32.11 26.13
CA TRP A 296 -0.25 32.43 27.19
C TRP A 296 -0.93 32.75 28.53
N ILE A 297 -2.14 33.33 28.52
CA ILE A 297 -2.94 33.55 29.74
C ILE A 297 -3.45 32.22 30.32
N MET A 298 -3.89 31.27 29.49
CA MET A 298 -4.25 29.92 29.92
C MET A 298 -3.03 29.12 30.39
N ALA A 299 -1.88 29.25 29.72
CA ALA A 299 -0.62 28.64 30.13
C ALA A 299 -0.16 29.16 31.50
N ARG A 300 -0.31 30.46 31.78
CA ARG A 300 -0.05 31.04 33.10
C ARG A 300 -0.99 30.50 34.18
N ALA A 301 -2.29 30.42 33.88
CA ALA A 301 -3.28 29.84 34.80
C ALA A 301 -3.02 28.35 35.08
N LEU A 302 -2.59 27.59 34.07
CA LEU A 302 -2.14 26.21 34.18
C LEU A 302 -0.85 26.12 35.02
N LYS A 303 0.13 27.00 34.81
CA LYS A 303 1.35 27.05 35.62
C LYS A 303 1.02 27.27 37.09
N ASP A 304 0.15 28.24 37.38
CA ASP A 304 -0.28 28.54 38.73
C ASP A 304 -1.04 27.36 39.37
N PHE A 305 -1.84 26.60 38.61
CA PHE A 305 -2.43 25.35 39.08
C PHE A 305 -1.35 24.30 39.40
N VAL A 306 -0.41 24.06 38.49
CA VAL A 306 0.67 23.07 38.66
C VAL A 306 1.52 23.39 39.90
N ASP A 307 1.88 24.66 40.10
CA ASP A 307 2.68 25.11 41.25
C ASP A 307 1.91 25.02 42.59
N ASN A 308 0.56 25.05 42.57
CA ASN A 308 -0.30 25.07 43.75
C ASN A 308 -1.15 23.79 43.86
N GLU A 309 -2.38 23.78 43.34
CA GLU A 309 -3.35 22.70 43.54
C GLU A 309 -2.89 21.35 42.94
N GLY A 310 -2.18 21.39 41.81
CA GLY A 310 -1.65 20.23 41.11
C GLY A 310 -0.41 19.60 41.74
N ASN A 311 0.27 20.28 42.68
CA ASN A 311 1.47 19.79 43.37
C ASN A 311 2.58 19.25 42.41
N GLY A 312 2.85 19.97 41.33
CA GLY A 312 3.80 19.60 40.28
C GLY A 312 3.21 18.72 39.15
N LEU A 313 1.93 18.36 39.24
CA LEU A 313 1.19 17.64 38.20
C LEU A 313 0.24 18.57 37.44
N LEU A 314 0.00 18.22 36.18
CA LEU A 314 -1.02 18.82 35.32
C LEU A 314 -2.44 18.47 35.82
N PRO A 315 -3.49 19.17 35.34
CA PRO A 315 -4.89 18.75 35.48
C PRO A 315 -5.11 17.31 35.00
N VAL A 316 -6.07 16.60 35.59
CA VAL A 316 -6.51 15.28 35.09
C VAL A 316 -7.28 15.48 33.77
N PRO A 317 -6.98 14.74 32.69
CA PRO A 317 -7.64 14.95 31.39
C PRO A 317 -9.07 14.41 31.31
N GLY A 318 -9.47 13.53 32.25
CA GLY A 318 -10.84 13.00 32.36
C GLY A 318 -11.21 11.92 31.33
N VAL A 319 -10.21 11.41 30.60
CA VAL A 319 -10.36 10.36 29.58
C VAL A 319 -9.66 9.08 30.06
N LEU A 320 -10.31 7.94 29.84
CA LEU A 320 -9.76 6.60 30.09
C LEU A 320 -9.78 5.79 28.79
N PRO A 321 -8.85 4.83 28.62
CA PRO A 321 -8.89 3.89 27.51
C PRO A 321 -10.06 2.92 27.69
N ASP A 322 -10.36 2.16 26.63
CA ASP A 322 -11.30 1.04 26.73
C ASP A 322 -10.69 -0.09 27.59
N MET A 323 -11.54 -0.84 28.29
CA MET A 323 -11.12 -1.88 29.25
C MET A 323 -12.18 -2.97 29.32
N THR A 324 -11.76 -4.25 29.37
CA THR A 324 -12.70 -5.35 29.53
C THR A 324 -13.33 -5.32 30.93
N ALA A 325 -14.59 -4.89 31.00
CA ALA A 325 -15.34 -4.70 32.23
C ALA A 325 -16.86 -4.76 31.99
N ASP A 326 -17.66 -4.88 33.07
CA ASP A 326 -19.09 -4.57 32.98
C ASP A 326 -19.34 -3.05 32.87
N THR A 327 -20.44 -2.71 32.22
CA THR A 327 -20.81 -1.32 31.90
C THR A 327 -20.93 -0.43 33.14
N ASN A 328 -21.41 -0.95 34.28
CA ASN A 328 -21.59 -0.14 35.48
C ASN A 328 -20.24 0.13 36.15
N SER A 329 -19.38 -0.87 36.28
CA SER A 329 -18.03 -0.71 36.83
C SER A 329 -17.18 0.26 36.01
N TYR A 330 -17.22 0.15 34.67
CA TYR A 330 -16.49 1.08 33.79
C TYR A 330 -17.04 2.52 33.87
N ILE A 331 -18.37 2.71 33.80
CA ILE A 331 -18.98 4.06 33.90
C ILE A 331 -18.71 4.69 35.27
N SER A 332 -18.73 3.90 36.35
CA SER A 332 -18.42 4.38 37.70
C SER A 332 -16.99 4.91 37.79
N LEU A 333 -16.00 4.14 37.31
CA LEU A 333 -14.60 4.56 37.25
C LEU A 333 -14.41 5.79 36.34
N GLN A 334 -15.03 5.80 35.16
CA GLN A 334 -14.99 6.93 34.22
C GLN A 334 -15.58 8.22 34.81
N THR A 335 -16.61 8.10 35.65
CA THR A 335 -17.24 9.25 36.33
C THR A 335 -16.29 9.89 37.33
N VAL A 336 -15.52 9.10 38.09
CA VAL A 336 -14.50 9.61 39.04
C VAL A 336 -13.44 10.46 38.33
N TYR A 337 -12.95 10.01 37.16
CA TYR A 337 -12.00 10.79 36.35
C TYR A 337 -12.61 12.05 35.74
N ARG A 338 -13.86 11.99 35.25
CA ARG A 338 -14.57 13.16 34.72
C ARG A 338 -14.86 14.22 35.79
N ASN A 339 -15.22 13.80 37.01
CA ASN A 339 -15.45 14.70 38.13
C ASN A 339 -14.17 15.47 38.50
N GLN A 340 -13.05 14.76 38.62
CA GLN A 340 -11.75 15.37 38.93
C GLN A 340 -11.31 16.34 37.81
N ALA A 341 -11.40 15.93 36.54
CA ALA A 341 -11.08 16.79 35.40
C ALA A 341 -11.94 18.06 35.36
N ALA A 342 -13.23 17.94 35.66
CA ALA A 342 -14.13 19.09 35.74
C ALA A 342 -13.81 20.03 36.91
N HIS A 343 -13.33 19.49 38.04
CA HIS A 343 -12.88 20.25 39.20
C HIS A 343 -11.57 21.00 38.93
N ASP A 344 -10.57 20.32 38.37
CA ASP A 344 -9.28 20.92 38.02
C ASP A 344 -9.45 22.05 37.00
N ALA A 345 -10.25 21.83 35.95
CA ALA A 345 -10.55 22.85 34.94
C ALA A 345 -11.27 24.09 35.52
N GLU A 346 -12.16 23.91 36.50
CA GLU A 346 -12.83 25.02 37.20
C GLU A 346 -11.86 25.85 38.06
N ILE A 347 -10.78 25.26 38.57
CA ILE A 347 -9.70 26.00 39.26
C ILE A 347 -8.91 26.82 38.24
N VAL A 348 -8.46 26.21 37.14
CA VAL A 348 -7.72 26.90 36.07
C VAL A 348 -8.57 28.01 35.45
N PHE A 349 -9.87 27.81 35.25
CA PHE A 349 -10.77 28.83 34.68
C PHE A 349 -10.90 30.04 35.61
N ARG A 350 -11.04 29.83 36.93
CA ARG A 350 -11.06 30.93 37.90
C ARG A 350 -9.74 31.72 37.90
N ARG A 351 -8.60 31.04 37.79
CA ARG A 351 -7.27 31.68 37.65
C ARG A 351 -7.17 32.50 36.36
N ALA A 352 -7.57 31.93 35.21
CA ALA A 352 -7.57 32.62 33.92
C ALA A 352 -8.46 33.88 33.94
N ARG A 353 -9.65 33.82 34.56
CA ARG A 353 -10.54 34.98 34.72
C ARG A 353 -9.97 36.06 35.64
N GLN A 354 -9.22 35.69 36.68
CA GLN A 354 -8.50 36.66 37.51
C GLN A 354 -7.44 37.38 36.67
N LEU A 355 -6.62 36.66 35.90
CA LEU A 355 -5.60 37.24 35.02
C LEU A 355 -6.22 38.18 33.97
N LEU A 356 -7.34 37.79 33.33
CA LEU A 356 -8.05 38.68 32.39
C LEU A 356 -8.47 40.00 33.04
N LYS A 357 -8.95 39.96 34.29
CA LYS A 357 -9.35 41.15 35.05
C LYS A 357 -8.15 42.02 35.43
N GLU A 358 -7.03 41.43 35.82
CA GLU A 358 -5.78 42.13 36.15
C GLU A 358 -5.16 42.79 34.90
N LEU A 359 -5.25 42.12 33.74
CA LEU A 359 -4.78 42.60 32.44
C LEU A 359 -5.78 43.53 31.71
N ASN A 360 -6.92 43.85 32.33
CA ASN A 360 -8.02 44.65 31.76
C ASN A 360 -8.49 44.16 30.37
N LYS A 361 -8.53 42.83 30.17
CA LYS A 361 -9.01 42.17 28.95
C LYS A 361 -10.50 41.76 29.08
N PRO A 362 -11.23 41.58 27.97
CA PRO A 362 -12.62 41.14 27.99
C PRO A 362 -12.79 39.77 28.68
N ASN A 363 -13.87 39.60 29.46
CA ASN A 363 -14.14 38.35 30.20
C ASN A 363 -14.54 37.17 29.28
N ASP A 364 -14.96 37.48 28.07
CA ASP A 364 -15.37 36.58 26.99
C ASP A 364 -14.22 36.15 26.07
N LEU A 365 -13.01 36.69 26.27
CA LEU A 365 -11.80 36.30 25.52
C LEU A 365 -11.38 34.84 25.79
N ILE A 366 -11.72 34.30 26.95
CA ILE A 366 -11.44 32.91 27.34
C ILE A 366 -12.69 32.34 28.00
N THR A 367 -13.30 31.34 27.38
CA THR A 367 -14.51 30.69 27.88
C THR A 367 -14.18 29.44 28.73
N ASP A 368 -15.18 28.97 29.48
CA ASP A 368 -15.11 27.69 30.21
C ASP A 368 -14.81 26.50 29.28
N LYS A 369 -15.29 26.54 28.03
CA LYS A 369 -15.00 25.50 27.03
C LYS A 369 -13.53 25.48 26.64
N ASP A 370 -12.94 26.66 26.42
CA ASP A 370 -11.55 26.80 26.00
C ASP A 370 -10.60 26.28 27.09
N VAL A 371 -10.89 26.61 28.36
CA VAL A 371 -10.10 26.10 29.49
C VAL A 371 -10.29 24.60 29.70
N ARG A 372 -11.51 24.06 29.55
CA ARG A 372 -11.72 22.60 29.61
C ARG A 372 -10.94 21.86 28.52
N LEU A 373 -10.88 22.42 27.31
CA LEU A 373 -10.06 21.90 26.21
C LEU A 373 -8.56 21.99 26.55
N PHE A 374 -8.10 23.15 27.00
CA PHE A 374 -6.71 23.40 27.38
C PHE A 374 -6.24 22.49 28.52
N CYS A 375 -7.07 22.23 29.53
CA CYS A 375 -6.78 21.29 30.61
C CYS A 375 -6.75 19.84 30.12
N ARG A 376 -7.65 19.44 29.21
CA ARG A 376 -7.68 18.08 28.63
C ARG A 376 -6.40 17.75 27.86
N GLU A 377 -5.88 18.72 27.10
CA GLU A 377 -4.66 18.54 26.29
C GLU A 377 -3.42 19.18 26.94
N ALA A 378 -3.44 19.49 28.24
CA ALA A 378 -2.35 20.19 28.94
C ALA A 378 -0.98 19.48 28.88
N ALA A 379 -0.95 18.16 28.71
CA ALA A 379 0.27 17.36 28.51
C ALA A 379 0.84 17.44 27.08
N ASN A 380 0.02 17.92 26.15
CA ASN A 380 0.20 17.86 24.70
C ASN A 380 0.32 19.25 24.04
N ILE A 381 0.19 20.35 24.80
CA ILE A 381 0.33 21.72 24.25
C ILE A 381 1.72 21.95 23.66
N ALA A 382 1.81 22.73 22.58
CA ALA A 382 3.05 23.06 21.90
C ALA A 382 3.11 24.52 21.44
N VAL A 383 4.33 25.03 21.24
CA VAL A 383 4.57 26.36 20.66
C VAL A 383 5.65 26.23 19.59
N VAL A 384 5.31 26.62 18.36
CA VAL A 384 6.24 26.62 17.21
C VAL A 384 6.64 28.06 16.89
N ARG A 385 7.94 28.30 16.74
CA ARG A 385 8.51 29.61 16.37
C ARG A 385 9.34 29.44 15.11
N GLY A 386 9.02 30.20 14.07
CA GLY A 386 9.72 30.17 12.79
C GLY A 386 10.75 31.31 12.66
N THR A 387 11.29 31.44 11.45
CA THR A 387 12.23 32.52 11.08
C THR A 387 11.65 33.36 9.95
N LYS A 388 12.13 34.60 9.82
CA LYS A 388 11.78 35.51 8.74
C LYS A 388 12.53 35.11 7.47
N ILE A 389 11.83 35.02 6.34
CA ILE A 389 12.40 34.56 5.07
C ILE A 389 13.46 35.54 4.53
N THR A 390 13.28 36.84 4.78
CA THR A 390 14.26 37.88 4.38
C THR A 390 15.65 37.63 4.96
N ASP A 391 15.76 37.15 6.20
CA ASP A 391 17.03 36.93 6.90
C ASP A 391 17.95 35.93 6.17
N GLU A 392 17.37 35.02 5.36
CA GLU A 392 18.12 34.04 4.55
C GLU A 392 18.83 34.66 3.35
N PHE A 393 18.46 35.88 2.94
CA PHE A 393 19.14 36.64 1.89
C PHE A 393 20.32 37.45 2.44
N ASP A 394 20.48 37.57 3.77
CA ASP A 394 21.60 38.28 4.36
C ASP A 394 22.91 37.48 4.27
N LYS A 395 24.00 38.19 3.95
CA LYS A 395 25.37 37.65 3.91
C LYS A 395 25.85 37.13 5.27
N GLY A 396 25.23 37.60 6.35
CA GLY A 396 25.50 37.18 7.73
C GLY A 396 24.49 36.18 8.29
N TYR A 397 23.78 35.42 7.44
CA TYR A 397 22.70 34.55 7.91
C TYR A 397 23.16 33.58 9.02
N HIS A 398 22.54 33.69 10.19
CA HIS A 398 22.98 33.06 11.44
C HIS A 398 22.96 31.52 11.44
N ARG A 399 22.33 30.89 10.42
CA ARG A 399 22.31 29.42 10.26
C ARG A 399 23.22 28.90 9.14
N SER A 400 24.11 29.72 8.58
CA SER A 400 25.05 29.28 7.54
C SER A 400 25.89 28.06 7.96
N SER A 401 26.25 27.95 9.23
CA SER A 401 26.93 26.78 9.82
C SER A 401 26.09 25.50 9.77
N HIS A 402 24.78 25.59 10.02
CA HIS A 402 23.87 24.46 9.88
C HIS A 402 23.68 24.06 8.42
N ILE A 403 23.55 25.02 7.51
CA ILE A 403 23.50 24.76 6.06
C ILE A 403 24.77 24.03 5.60
N ALA A 404 25.96 24.47 6.05
CA ALA A 404 27.23 23.80 5.73
C ALA A 404 27.25 22.34 6.21
N SER A 405 26.91 22.09 7.48
CA SER A 405 26.84 20.74 8.06
C SER A 405 25.86 19.82 7.31
N VAL A 406 24.71 20.35 6.90
CA VAL A 406 23.68 19.60 6.17
C VAL A 406 24.06 19.39 4.70
N LEU A 407 24.91 20.24 4.10
CA LEU A 407 25.46 20.04 2.75
C LEU A 407 26.59 19.01 2.69
N GLU A 408 27.35 18.84 3.77
CA GLU A 408 28.37 17.77 3.87
C GLU A 408 27.75 16.36 3.95
N THR A 409 26.45 16.27 4.23
CA THR A 409 25.72 14.99 4.29
C THR A 409 25.37 14.50 2.87
N PRO A 410 25.77 13.26 2.48
CA PRO A 410 25.41 12.70 1.18
C PRO A 410 23.88 12.65 0.95
N ASN A 411 23.46 12.92 -0.29
CA ASN A 411 22.05 12.95 -0.72
C ASN A 411 21.16 13.98 0.00
N SER A 412 21.75 15.04 0.55
CA SER A 412 21.02 16.11 1.22
C SER A 412 20.11 16.92 0.27
N LEU A 413 18.85 17.13 0.68
CA LEU A 413 17.90 18.00 -0.01
C LEU A 413 18.28 19.50 0.07
N MET A 414 19.22 19.89 0.95
CA MET A 414 19.68 21.28 1.06
C MET A 414 20.32 21.78 -0.24
N GLY A 415 20.99 20.91 -1.01
CA GLY A 415 21.52 21.28 -2.32
C GLY A 415 20.42 21.70 -3.30
N HIS A 416 19.27 21.00 -3.27
CA HIS A 416 18.12 21.30 -4.11
C HIS A 416 17.49 22.65 -3.72
N TYR A 417 17.38 22.95 -2.42
CA TYR A 417 16.90 24.24 -1.94
C TYR A 417 17.76 25.40 -2.46
N ILE A 418 19.09 25.26 -2.40
CA ILE A 418 20.02 26.32 -2.81
C ILE A 418 20.01 26.53 -4.32
N VAL A 419 19.86 25.49 -5.13
CA VAL A 419 19.73 25.65 -6.58
C VAL A 419 18.36 26.26 -6.93
N LEU A 420 17.26 25.91 -6.24
CA LEU A 420 15.97 26.60 -6.41
C LEU A 420 16.02 28.08 -5.96
N ARG A 421 16.86 28.44 -5.00
CA ARG A 421 17.13 29.85 -4.64
C ARG A 421 18.02 30.55 -5.67
N ALA A 422 18.98 29.85 -6.27
CA ALA A 422 19.79 30.38 -7.37
C ALA A 422 18.94 30.61 -8.64
N LEU A 423 17.86 29.85 -8.84
CA LEU A 423 16.87 30.05 -9.90
C LEU A 423 16.16 31.41 -9.76
N ASP A 424 15.70 31.75 -8.56
CA ASP A 424 15.06 33.05 -8.29
C ASP A 424 16.00 34.22 -8.60
N ARG A 425 17.29 34.06 -8.25
CA ARG A 425 18.34 35.04 -8.51
C ARG A 425 18.75 35.11 -9.98
N PHE A 426 18.79 33.98 -10.69
CA PHE A 426 18.99 33.94 -12.15
C PHE A 426 17.87 34.71 -12.86
N GLN A 427 16.61 34.44 -12.50
CA GLN A 427 15.46 35.13 -13.07
C GLN A 427 15.50 36.64 -12.81
N ALA A 428 15.99 37.07 -11.64
CA ALA A 428 16.17 38.48 -11.30
C ALA A 428 17.35 39.15 -12.05
N ASP A 429 18.47 38.45 -12.26
CA ASP A 429 19.67 38.99 -12.92
C ASP A 429 19.54 39.02 -14.46
N TYR A 430 18.85 38.03 -15.07
CA TYR A 430 18.76 37.84 -16.53
C TYR A 430 17.39 38.15 -17.14
N GLY A 431 16.31 38.15 -16.35
CA GLY A 431 14.95 38.45 -16.81
C GLY A 431 14.20 37.30 -17.51
N CYS A 432 14.83 36.14 -17.66
CA CYS A 432 14.26 34.89 -18.18
C CYS A 432 14.54 33.72 -17.22
N LEU A 433 13.88 32.58 -17.40
CA LEU A 433 14.20 31.34 -16.69
C LEU A 433 15.37 30.61 -17.39
N PRO A 434 16.28 29.96 -16.65
CA PRO A 434 17.40 29.23 -17.22
C PRO A 434 16.89 28.02 -18.01
N GLY A 435 17.40 27.84 -19.23
CA GLY A 435 17.07 26.74 -20.11
C GLY A 435 15.84 26.92 -20.99
N GLU A 436 15.24 28.12 -21.05
CA GLU A 436 14.18 28.45 -22.04
C GLU A 436 14.65 28.30 -23.51
N SER A 437 15.96 28.29 -23.77
CA SER A 437 16.55 28.12 -25.11
C SER A 437 17.46 26.88 -25.23
N GLU A 438 18.58 26.82 -24.50
CA GLU A 438 19.49 25.67 -24.46
C GLU A 438 20.09 25.45 -23.06
N ALA A 439 19.71 24.35 -22.39
CA ALA A 439 20.09 24.07 -20.99
C ALA A 439 21.61 24.02 -20.73
N GLU A 440 22.42 23.55 -21.69
CA GLU A 440 23.88 23.49 -21.56
C GLU A 440 24.51 24.88 -21.40
N SER A 441 23.93 25.91 -22.03
CA SER A 441 24.46 27.27 -22.02
C SER A 441 24.30 27.95 -20.66
N ASP A 442 23.11 27.82 -20.05
CA ASP A 442 22.77 28.47 -18.78
C ASP A 442 23.32 27.75 -17.55
N THR A 443 23.64 26.45 -17.67
CA THR A 443 24.17 25.63 -16.56
C THR A 443 25.41 26.26 -15.89
N THR A 444 26.30 26.88 -16.68
CA THR A 444 27.50 27.56 -16.15
C THR A 444 27.14 28.84 -15.37
N GLY A 445 26.16 29.60 -15.85
CA GLY A 445 25.66 30.80 -15.16
C GLY A 445 24.98 30.43 -13.84
N MET A 446 24.09 29.44 -13.89
CA MET A 446 23.38 28.89 -12.73
C MET A 446 24.34 28.41 -11.63
N LYS A 447 25.38 27.64 -11.99
CA LYS A 447 26.45 27.21 -11.09
C LYS A 447 27.22 28.40 -10.50
N SER A 448 27.49 29.43 -11.28
CA SER A 448 28.18 30.65 -10.80
C SER A 448 27.38 31.39 -9.74
N ILE A 449 26.06 31.54 -9.94
CA ILE A 449 25.15 32.17 -8.96
C ILE A 449 25.12 31.36 -7.66
N ALA A 450 24.92 30.04 -7.75
CA ALA A 450 24.85 29.18 -6.57
C ALA A 450 26.17 29.16 -5.77
N ALA A 451 27.32 29.11 -6.46
CA ALA A 451 28.64 29.20 -5.83
C ALA A 451 28.88 30.57 -5.16
N LYS A 452 28.41 31.66 -5.79
CA LYS A 452 28.47 33.01 -5.21
C LYS A 452 27.62 33.10 -3.94
N MET A 453 26.42 32.52 -3.91
CA MET A 453 25.57 32.49 -2.71
C MET A 453 26.25 31.74 -1.55
N LEU A 454 26.80 30.57 -1.81
CA LEU A 454 27.56 29.80 -0.82
C LEU A 454 28.75 30.59 -0.28
N SER A 455 29.52 31.25 -1.16
CA SER A 455 30.61 32.12 -0.75
C SER A 455 30.14 33.35 0.03
N GLU A 456 28.97 33.91 -0.27
CA GLU A 456 28.37 35.02 0.49
C GLU A 456 27.97 34.60 1.91
N TRP A 457 27.62 33.33 2.14
CA TRP A 457 27.37 32.73 3.45
C TRP A 457 28.62 32.17 4.16
N GLY A 458 29.79 32.20 3.52
CA GLY A 458 31.04 31.64 4.05
C GLY A 458 31.16 30.11 3.96
N ILE A 459 30.37 29.46 3.09
CA ILE A 459 30.34 28.01 2.90
C ILE A 459 31.27 27.62 1.74
N GLY A 460 32.24 26.73 2.00
CA GLY A 460 33.22 26.28 1.00
C GLY A 460 32.83 25.03 0.21
N THR A 461 31.77 24.32 0.61
CA THR A 461 31.32 23.07 -0.01
C THR A 461 30.68 23.32 -1.37
N PRO A 462 31.20 22.77 -2.48
CA PRO A 462 30.62 22.97 -3.80
C PRO A 462 29.33 22.14 -3.99
N LEU A 463 28.40 22.66 -4.80
CA LEU A 463 27.23 21.92 -5.26
C LEU A 463 27.58 20.98 -6.42
N SER A 464 26.78 19.92 -6.61
CA SER A 464 26.91 19.06 -7.78
C SER A 464 26.48 19.80 -9.05
N ASP A 465 27.24 19.60 -10.13
CA ASP A 465 26.95 20.16 -11.45
C ASP A 465 25.64 19.59 -12.03
N ASP A 466 25.30 18.35 -11.69
CA ASP A 466 24.08 17.68 -12.12
C ASP A 466 22.81 18.43 -11.65
N LEU A 467 22.84 19.01 -10.44
CA LEU A 467 21.70 19.75 -9.90
C LEU A 467 21.45 21.07 -10.64
N ALA A 468 22.53 21.75 -11.04
CA ALA A 468 22.44 22.97 -11.83
C ALA A 468 21.92 22.66 -13.25
N TYR A 469 22.44 21.59 -13.86
CA TYR A 469 22.01 21.13 -15.18
C TYR A 469 20.53 20.71 -15.20
N GLU A 470 20.07 19.93 -14.21
CA GLU A 470 18.69 19.42 -14.18
C GLU A 470 17.66 20.55 -14.00
N ILE A 471 17.97 21.62 -13.25
CA ILE A 471 17.12 22.82 -13.20
C ILE A 471 17.05 23.54 -14.55
N CYS A 472 18.19 23.72 -15.24
CA CYS A 472 18.20 24.28 -16.60
C CYS A 472 17.41 23.38 -17.57
N ARG A 473 17.53 22.06 -17.46
CA ARG A 473 16.79 21.10 -18.29
C ARG A 473 15.28 21.20 -18.10
N TYR A 474 14.80 21.57 -16.92
CA TYR A 474 13.37 21.79 -16.69
C TYR A 474 12.82 23.08 -17.31
N GLY A 475 13.66 24.06 -17.67
CA GLY A 475 13.25 25.27 -18.38
C GLY A 475 12.14 26.07 -17.68
N GLY A 476 12.00 25.94 -16.36
CA GLY A 476 10.91 26.55 -15.60
C GLY A 476 9.55 25.85 -15.64
N ALA A 477 9.42 24.70 -16.32
CA ALA A 477 8.15 24.01 -16.52
C ALA A 477 7.49 23.55 -15.20
N GLU A 478 6.21 23.86 -15.01
CA GLU A 478 5.41 23.43 -13.86
C GLU A 478 4.67 22.12 -14.18
N ILE A 479 5.10 20.99 -13.62
CA ILE A 479 4.45 19.69 -13.85
C ILE A 479 3.21 19.56 -12.95
N HIS A 480 2.04 19.31 -13.54
CA HIS A 480 0.77 19.23 -12.80
C HIS A 480 0.79 18.22 -11.64
N SER A 481 1.33 17.02 -11.84
CA SER A 481 1.35 15.98 -10.80
C SER A 481 2.20 16.36 -9.58
N ILE A 482 3.32 17.05 -9.80
CA ILE A 482 4.20 17.57 -8.75
C ILE A 482 3.53 18.73 -8.02
N SER A 483 2.86 19.60 -8.78
CA SER A 483 2.07 20.72 -8.27
C SER A 483 0.86 20.27 -7.45
N ALA A 484 0.19 19.19 -7.85
CA ALA A 484 -0.93 18.58 -7.13
C ALA A 484 -0.48 17.90 -5.82
N TYR A 485 0.63 17.15 -5.87
CA TYR A 485 1.23 16.55 -4.67
C TYR A 485 1.63 17.62 -3.66
N LEU A 486 2.44 18.59 -4.08
CA LEU A 486 2.90 19.67 -3.20
C LEU A 486 1.74 20.55 -2.74
N GLY A 487 0.75 20.80 -3.60
CA GLY A 487 -0.45 21.55 -3.28
C GLY A 487 -1.28 20.89 -2.17
N GLY A 488 -1.44 19.56 -2.22
CA GLY A 488 -2.05 18.78 -1.14
C GLY A 488 -1.29 18.88 0.19
N CYS A 489 0.05 18.77 0.16
CA CYS A 489 0.88 18.96 1.35
C CYS A 489 0.72 20.36 1.96
N ILE A 490 0.82 21.42 1.15
CA ILE A 490 0.71 22.81 1.62
C ILE A 490 -0.70 23.12 2.11
N ALA A 491 -1.74 22.61 1.43
CA ALA A 491 -3.13 22.77 1.90
C ALA A 491 -3.34 22.17 3.29
N HIS A 492 -2.70 21.03 3.59
CA HIS A 492 -2.77 20.45 4.93
C HIS A 492 -2.02 21.28 5.98
N GLU A 493 -0.85 21.85 5.66
CA GLU A 493 -0.14 22.77 6.56
C GLU A 493 -0.90 24.11 6.77
N LEU A 494 -1.62 24.59 5.75
CA LEU A 494 -2.55 25.71 5.90
C LEU A 494 -3.68 25.37 6.88
N ILE A 495 -4.28 24.18 6.74
CA ILE A 495 -5.34 23.73 7.66
C ILE A 495 -4.81 23.68 9.10
N LYS A 496 -3.59 23.20 9.34
CA LYS A 496 -2.95 23.21 10.68
C LYS A 496 -2.73 24.62 11.22
N LEU A 497 -2.28 25.56 10.38
CA LEU A 497 -2.09 26.98 10.76
C LEU A 497 -3.40 27.61 11.24
N MET A 498 -4.53 27.21 10.66
CA MET A 498 -5.85 27.70 11.02
C MET A 498 -6.47 26.93 12.19
N SER A 499 -6.36 25.60 12.23
CA SER A 499 -7.00 24.74 13.24
C SER A 499 -6.26 24.63 14.57
N TYR A 500 -5.12 25.33 14.73
CA TYR A 500 -4.25 25.28 15.91
C TYR A 500 -3.75 23.86 16.24
N ALA A 501 -3.35 23.12 15.19
CA ALA A 501 -2.88 21.74 15.25
C ALA A 501 -1.35 21.62 15.03
N SER A 502 -0.76 20.46 15.35
CA SER A 502 0.70 20.29 15.26
C SER A 502 1.24 20.28 13.83
N PHE A 503 2.34 21.02 13.63
CA PHE A 503 3.18 20.96 12.43
C PHE A 503 4.07 19.73 12.44
N ASP A 504 4.41 19.25 11.23
CA ASP A 504 5.55 18.36 11.06
C ASP A 504 6.79 19.23 10.75
N SER A 505 7.62 19.47 11.77
CA SER A 505 8.75 20.40 11.69
C SER A 505 9.87 19.97 10.74
N ASN A 506 9.77 18.78 10.12
CA ASN A 506 10.72 18.30 9.12
C ASN A 506 10.79 19.17 7.84
N ALA A 507 9.78 20.03 7.57
CA ALA A 507 9.78 20.94 6.42
C ALA A 507 10.59 22.24 6.62
N THR A 508 11.04 22.55 7.84
CA THR A 508 11.92 23.71 8.11
C THR A 508 12.95 23.35 9.15
N GLY A 509 14.23 23.23 8.76
CA GLY A 509 15.35 22.72 9.57
C GLY A 509 15.49 23.37 10.95
N ASN A 510 14.81 22.78 11.93
CA ASN A 510 14.70 23.28 13.30
C ASN A 510 14.44 22.10 14.25
N SER A 511 15.35 21.12 14.26
CA SER A 511 15.31 20.05 15.25
C SER A 511 15.83 20.55 16.60
N ASN A 512 14.95 20.51 17.61
CA ASN A 512 15.34 20.69 19.00
C ASN A 512 16.09 19.43 19.49
N ILE A 513 17.40 19.47 19.32
CA ILE A 513 18.43 18.97 20.25
C ILE A 513 17.97 17.83 21.18
N THR A 514 18.08 16.60 20.67
CA THR A 514 18.72 15.52 21.44
C THR A 514 19.99 15.16 20.67
N ASN A 515 21.11 15.75 21.10
CA ASN A 515 22.41 15.80 20.43
C ASN A 515 22.66 14.77 19.30
N GLU A 516 22.58 15.22 18.05
CA GLU A 516 23.11 14.49 16.89
C GLU A 516 24.60 14.14 17.09
N ALA A 517 25.37 14.99 17.78
CA ALA A 517 26.74 14.70 18.18
C ALA A 517 26.88 13.46 19.10
N ASP A 518 25.94 13.23 20.03
CA ASP A 518 25.94 12.06 20.90
C ASP A 518 25.39 10.82 20.19
N PHE A 519 24.45 11.01 19.25
CA PHE A 519 24.04 9.95 18.31
C PHE A 519 25.23 9.49 17.47
N GLN A 520 25.94 10.41 16.79
CA GLN A 520 27.08 10.06 15.94
C GLN A 520 28.22 9.43 16.75
N LYS A 521 28.48 9.90 17.97
CA LYS A 521 29.46 9.31 18.89
C LYS A 521 29.07 7.88 19.29
N THR A 522 27.82 7.65 19.66
CA THR A 522 27.33 6.31 20.03
C THR A 522 27.28 5.38 18.81
N ALA A 523 26.86 5.87 17.65
CA ALA A 523 26.90 5.16 16.38
C ALA A 523 28.33 4.73 16.00
N GLN A 524 29.34 5.59 16.17
CA GLN A 524 30.75 5.24 15.95
C GLN A 524 31.23 4.16 16.92
N ILE A 525 30.82 4.19 18.19
CA ILE A 525 31.11 3.14 19.17
C ILE A 525 30.45 1.81 18.75
N VAL A 526 29.20 1.84 18.28
CA VAL A 526 28.49 0.66 17.76
C VAL A 526 29.20 0.07 16.53
N VAL A 527 29.61 0.89 15.54
CA VAL A 527 30.40 0.44 14.38
C VAL A 527 31.70 -0.23 14.82
N ALA A 528 32.46 0.39 15.72
CA ALA A 528 33.69 -0.18 16.24
C ALA A 528 33.46 -1.51 16.99
N SER A 529 32.35 -1.61 17.74
CA SER A 529 31.97 -2.84 18.44
C SER A 529 31.59 -3.96 17.46
N ILE A 530 30.79 -3.66 16.43
CA ILE A 530 30.42 -4.61 15.35
C ILE A 530 31.70 -5.15 14.66
N GLN A 531 32.61 -4.27 14.27
CA GLN A 531 33.88 -4.66 13.65
C GLN A 531 34.71 -5.55 14.59
N LYS A 532 34.74 -5.24 15.89
CA LYS A 532 35.46 -6.04 16.88
C LYS A 532 34.82 -7.41 17.11
N ILE A 533 33.49 -7.51 17.12
CA ILE A 533 32.76 -8.79 17.15
C ILE A 533 33.16 -9.62 15.93
N LEU A 534 33.10 -9.08 14.71
CA LEU A 534 33.50 -9.78 13.49
C LEU A 534 34.98 -10.24 13.50
N GLN A 535 35.88 -9.40 14.03
CA GLN A 535 37.30 -9.77 14.21
C GLN A 535 37.46 -10.94 15.19
N ASN A 536 36.73 -10.92 16.30
CA ASN A 536 36.74 -12.01 17.27
C ASN A 536 36.15 -13.28 16.66
N VAL A 537 35.03 -13.20 15.93
CA VAL A 537 34.38 -14.32 15.22
C VAL A 537 35.34 -14.99 14.24
N SER A 538 36.07 -14.22 13.42
CA SER A 538 37.06 -14.80 12.49
C SER A 538 38.25 -15.46 13.21
N SER A 539 38.58 -15.02 14.42
CA SER A 539 39.63 -15.61 15.25
C SER A 539 39.14 -16.90 15.92
N MET A 540 37.96 -16.89 16.53
CA MET A 540 37.30 -18.07 17.06
C MET A 540 37.07 -19.14 15.98
N GLN A 541 36.65 -18.75 14.76
CA GLN A 541 36.46 -19.70 13.67
C GLN A 541 37.77 -20.41 13.25
N ARG A 542 38.92 -19.73 13.32
CA ARG A 542 40.24 -20.36 13.08
C ARG A 542 40.61 -21.34 14.20
N MET A 543 40.42 -20.97 15.46
CA MET A 543 40.72 -21.83 16.62
C MET A 543 39.80 -23.07 16.67
N VAL A 544 38.51 -22.89 16.41
CA VAL A 544 37.52 -23.99 16.33
C VAL A 544 37.82 -24.96 15.17
N ASN A 545 38.47 -24.50 14.10
CA ASN A 545 38.92 -25.36 13.00
C ASN A 545 40.21 -26.15 13.33
N GLN A 546 40.92 -25.84 14.42
CA GLN A 546 42.10 -26.57 14.90
C GLN A 546 41.75 -27.67 15.92
N PHE A 547 40.53 -27.67 16.48
CA PHE A 547 40.06 -28.71 17.41
C PHE A 547 40.00 -30.07 16.71
N GLY A 548 40.45 -31.12 17.40
CA GLY A 548 40.57 -32.47 16.82
C GLY A 548 41.73 -32.66 15.83
N THR A 549 42.64 -31.67 15.69
CA THR A 549 43.89 -31.80 14.95
C THR A 549 45.08 -31.98 15.89
N ALA A 550 46.28 -32.26 15.34
CA ALA A 550 47.52 -32.35 16.13
C ALA A 550 47.96 -31.03 16.80
N GLN A 551 47.21 -29.92 16.61
CA GLN A 551 47.41 -28.63 17.30
C GLN A 551 46.36 -28.35 18.39
N ASP A 552 45.48 -29.29 18.72
CA ASP A 552 44.52 -29.14 19.81
C ASP A 552 45.25 -29.17 21.18
N SER A 553 45.19 -28.05 21.91
CA SER A 553 45.85 -27.87 23.21
C SER A 553 44.88 -27.26 24.26
N PRO A 554 45.10 -27.52 25.57
CA PRO A 554 44.27 -26.93 26.61
C PRO A 554 44.37 -25.39 26.65
N GLU A 555 45.51 -24.82 26.29
CA GLU A 555 45.71 -23.36 26.17
C GLU A 555 44.86 -22.77 25.03
N LEU A 556 44.74 -23.47 23.90
CA LEU A 556 43.89 -23.05 22.77
C LEU A 556 42.41 -23.00 23.19
N LYS A 557 41.96 -24.00 23.96
CA LYS A 557 40.59 -24.05 24.54
C LYS A 557 40.36 -22.92 25.54
N GLN A 558 41.32 -22.63 26.40
CA GLN A 558 41.25 -21.51 27.35
C GLN A 558 41.19 -20.14 26.64
N GLN A 559 41.99 -19.93 25.60
CA GLN A 559 41.94 -18.71 24.79
C GLN A 559 40.60 -18.57 24.06
N LEU A 560 40.04 -19.66 23.52
CA LEU A 560 38.72 -19.65 22.89
C LEU A 560 37.64 -19.22 23.89
N HIS A 561 37.68 -19.75 25.12
CA HIS A 561 36.77 -19.38 26.20
C HIS A 561 36.85 -17.88 26.55
N GLN A 562 38.06 -17.32 26.63
CA GLN A 562 38.27 -15.89 26.91
C GLN A 562 37.70 -14.99 25.81
N ILE A 563 38.03 -15.27 24.54
CA ILE A 563 37.52 -14.48 23.40
C ILE A 563 35.99 -14.61 23.30
N ARG A 564 35.43 -15.79 23.55
CA ARG A 564 33.99 -16.06 23.57
C ARG A 564 33.26 -15.22 24.63
N SER A 565 33.74 -15.25 25.88
CA SER A 565 33.14 -14.51 26.99
C SER A 565 33.20 -13.00 26.78
N TYR A 566 34.36 -12.48 26.35
CA TYR A 566 34.51 -11.06 25.98
C TYR A 566 33.59 -10.65 24.83
N THR A 567 33.41 -11.49 23.81
CA THR A 567 32.51 -11.20 22.69
C THR A 567 31.04 -11.22 23.12
N GLN A 568 30.65 -12.11 24.02
CA GLN A 568 29.30 -12.13 24.59
C GLN A 568 28.98 -10.86 25.39
N GLN A 569 29.93 -10.38 26.20
CA GLN A 569 29.79 -9.10 26.91
C GLN A 569 29.68 -7.93 25.93
N LEU A 570 30.56 -7.87 24.93
CA LEU A 570 30.55 -6.82 23.89
C LEU A 570 29.23 -6.79 23.10
N ILE A 571 28.61 -7.96 22.85
CA ILE A 571 27.28 -8.08 22.23
C ILE A 571 26.19 -7.48 23.14
N ASN A 572 26.22 -7.77 24.44
CA ASN A 572 25.27 -7.20 25.40
C ASN A 572 25.41 -5.67 25.50
N ASP A 573 26.64 -5.17 25.56
CA ASP A 573 26.94 -3.73 25.62
C ASP A 573 26.52 -3.01 24.33
N THR A 574 26.79 -3.61 23.15
CA THR A 574 26.35 -3.08 21.85
C THR A 574 24.82 -3.08 21.72
N THR A 575 24.14 -4.09 22.29
CA THR A 575 22.67 -4.16 22.31
C THR A 575 22.08 -3.02 23.14
N ASN A 576 22.69 -2.68 24.28
CA ASN A 576 22.26 -1.54 25.10
C ASN A 576 22.52 -0.22 24.38
N GLN A 577 23.69 -0.03 23.78
CA GLN A 577 24.01 1.16 22.98
C GLN A 577 23.06 1.35 21.79
N LEU A 578 22.64 0.27 21.11
CA LEU A 578 21.63 0.31 20.05
C LEU A 578 20.22 0.70 20.58
N ASN A 579 19.87 0.31 21.81
CA ASN A 579 18.63 0.75 22.45
C ASN A 579 18.66 2.24 22.81
N ASP A 580 19.83 2.80 23.17
CA ASP A 580 19.97 4.23 23.45
C ASP A 580 19.74 5.10 22.19
N LEU A 581 19.99 4.54 20.99
CA LEU A 581 19.74 5.18 19.69
C LEU A 581 18.24 5.19 19.28
N VAL A 582 17.32 4.62 20.08
CA VAL A 582 15.90 4.45 19.71
C VAL A 582 15.10 5.75 19.75
N ASN A 583 15.49 6.71 20.59
CA ASN A 583 14.73 7.95 20.83
C ASN A 583 14.86 9.01 19.70
N CYS A 584 15.53 8.69 18.58
CA CYS A 584 15.81 9.64 17.51
C CYS A 584 14.66 9.77 16.52
N LYS A 585 14.13 10.99 16.37
CA LYS A 585 13.01 11.33 15.47
C LYS A 585 13.44 11.65 14.04
N GLU A 586 14.71 11.97 13.82
CA GLU A 586 15.22 12.41 12.51
C GLU A 586 15.41 11.25 11.53
N ARG A 587 14.95 11.43 10.28
CA ARG A 587 14.90 10.35 9.28
C ARG A 587 16.28 9.80 8.89
N HIS A 588 17.31 10.65 8.76
CA HIS A 588 18.66 10.21 8.40
C HIS A 588 19.32 9.41 9.54
N LEU A 589 19.17 9.86 10.79
CA LEU A 589 19.65 9.13 11.96
C LEU A 589 18.89 7.80 12.12
N LYS A 590 17.58 7.76 11.86
CA LYS A 590 16.81 6.50 11.85
C LYS A 590 17.34 5.51 10.80
N ILE A 591 17.60 5.95 9.56
CA ILE A 591 18.22 5.12 8.52
C ILE A 591 19.62 4.63 8.93
N GLN A 592 20.43 5.50 9.54
CA GLN A 592 21.76 5.12 10.03
C GLN A 592 21.67 4.08 11.15
N ARG A 593 20.76 4.24 12.11
CA ARG A 593 20.47 3.26 13.16
C ARG A 593 20.02 1.92 12.57
N ASP A 594 19.09 1.94 11.62
CA ASP A 594 18.53 0.71 11.03
C ASP A 594 19.59 -0.08 10.27
N ARG A 595 20.50 0.61 9.59
CA ARG A 595 21.70 0.01 9.01
C ARG A 595 22.62 -0.61 10.06
N LEU A 596 22.83 0.03 11.21
CA LEU A 596 23.61 -0.55 12.31
C LEU A 596 22.94 -1.77 12.94
N VAL A 597 21.61 -1.80 12.99
CA VAL A 597 20.82 -2.97 13.45
C VAL A 597 21.00 -4.16 12.50
N ASP A 598 21.04 -3.93 11.18
CA ASP A 598 21.29 -4.99 10.19
C ASP A 598 22.75 -5.47 10.16
N GLU A 599 23.72 -4.54 10.21
CA GLU A 599 25.15 -4.86 10.33
C GLU A 599 25.45 -5.63 11.65
N PHE A 600 24.82 -5.25 12.77
CA PHE A 600 24.92 -5.98 14.04
C PHE A 600 24.23 -7.35 13.97
N SER A 601 23.04 -7.46 13.36
CA SER A 601 22.35 -8.75 13.13
C SER A 601 23.20 -9.72 12.33
N THR A 602 23.93 -9.23 11.33
CA THR A 602 24.87 -10.02 10.52
C THR A 602 26.04 -10.52 11.37
N ALA A 603 26.63 -9.66 12.21
CA ALA A 603 27.71 -10.05 13.13
C ALA A 603 27.23 -11.07 14.20
N LEU A 604 26.01 -10.90 14.71
CA LEU A 604 25.40 -11.78 15.70
C LEU A 604 25.11 -13.17 15.12
N ASN A 605 24.67 -13.25 13.85
CA ASN A 605 24.49 -14.51 13.11
C ASN A 605 25.83 -15.24 12.95
N ALA A 606 26.88 -14.54 12.56
CA ALA A 606 28.22 -15.11 12.40
C ALA A 606 28.78 -15.63 13.74
N PHE A 607 28.57 -14.91 14.84
CA PHE A 607 28.94 -15.37 16.18
C PHE A 607 28.16 -16.61 16.63
N GLN A 608 26.84 -16.62 16.44
CA GLN A 608 25.99 -17.76 16.82
C GLN A 608 26.34 -19.03 16.02
N ALA A 609 26.72 -18.89 14.75
CA ALA A 609 27.21 -20.01 13.93
C ALA A 609 28.49 -20.65 14.51
N VAL A 610 29.44 -19.83 14.97
CA VAL A 610 30.67 -20.31 15.62
C VAL A 610 30.37 -20.95 17.00
N GLN A 611 29.46 -20.38 17.78
CA GLN A 611 29.00 -20.97 19.05
C GLN A 611 28.40 -22.37 18.83
N ARG A 612 27.45 -22.52 17.91
CA ARG A 612 26.81 -23.81 17.59
C ARG A 612 27.85 -24.85 17.14
N LYS A 613 28.76 -24.48 16.23
CA LYS A 613 29.85 -25.35 15.78
C LYS A 613 30.77 -25.80 16.93
N THR A 614 31.03 -24.91 17.91
CA THR A 614 31.83 -25.23 19.10
C THR A 614 31.11 -26.25 19.99
N VAL A 615 29.80 -26.03 20.26
CA VAL A 615 28.95 -26.95 21.01
C VAL A 615 28.88 -28.33 20.35
N ASP A 616 28.72 -28.39 19.04
CA ASP A 616 28.65 -29.66 18.31
C ASP A 616 29.99 -30.43 18.37
N LEU A 617 31.13 -29.74 18.31
CA LEU A 617 32.44 -30.36 18.47
C LEU A 617 32.67 -30.88 19.91
N GLU A 618 32.34 -30.08 20.93
CA GLU A 618 32.47 -30.50 22.33
C GLU A 618 31.51 -31.65 22.68
N LYS A 619 30.26 -31.61 22.22
CA LYS A 619 29.30 -32.73 22.38
C LYS A 619 29.78 -34.01 21.68
N ASN A 620 30.39 -33.90 20.51
CA ASN A 620 30.94 -35.05 19.81
C ASN A 620 32.18 -35.62 20.53
N ALA A 621 33.04 -34.77 21.10
CA ALA A 621 34.16 -35.20 21.94
C ALA A 621 33.68 -35.92 23.21
N VAL A 622 32.72 -35.36 23.96
CA VAL A 622 32.11 -35.99 25.14
C VAL A 622 31.43 -37.32 24.77
N ARG A 623 30.78 -37.39 23.60
CA ARG A 623 30.15 -38.63 23.11
C ARG A 623 31.17 -39.71 22.75
N GLN A 624 32.32 -39.34 22.17
CA GLN A 624 33.42 -40.27 21.90
C GLN A 624 34.11 -40.73 23.19
N ALA A 625 34.34 -39.82 24.14
CA ALA A 625 34.87 -40.17 25.46
C ALA A 625 33.94 -41.16 26.20
N ARG A 626 32.62 -40.90 26.22
CA ARG A 626 31.63 -41.84 26.78
C ARG A 626 31.61 -43.21 26.08
N GLN A 627 31.92 -43.27 24.79
CA GLN A 627 32.06 -44.54 24.06
C GLN A 627 33.37 -45.28 24.38
N ALA A 628 34.45 -44.54 24.67
CA ALA A 628 35.72 -45.11 25.13
C ALA A 628 35.65 -45.62 26.58
N SER A 629 34.98 -44.88 27.48
CA SER A 629 34.85 -45.21 28.90
C SER A 629 33.73 -46.22 29.23
N GLY A 630 33.16 -46.92 28.24
CA GLY A 630 32.25 -48.06 28.44
C GLY A 630 30.87 -47.78 29.07
N ALA A 631 30.55 -46.53 29.45
CA ALA A 631 29.37 -46.15 30.22
C ALA A 631 28.06 -46.06 29.39
N ALA A 632 27.78 -47.07 28.56
CA ALA A 632 26.69 -47.06 27.57
C ALA A 632 25.52 -48.03 27.87
N MET A 633 25.24 -48.35 29.14
CA MET A 633 24.03 -49.09 29.54
C MET A 633 23.47 -48.67 30.91
N ALA A 634 22.66 -47.60 30.96
CA ALA A 634 21.42 -47.52 31.75
C ALA A 634 20.72 -46.14 31.65
N ILE A 635 19.38 -46.19 31.75
CA ILE A 635 18.41 -45.20 32.25
C ILE A 635 17.27 -44.87 31.26
N ASN A 636 16.05 -44.87 31.81
CA ASN A 636 14.77 -44.92 31.11
C ASN A 636 14.12 -43.55 30.87
N LYS A 637 13.06 -43.57 30.06
CA LYS A 637 12.15 -42.45 29.73
C LYS A 637 11.62 -41.66 30.95
N PRO A 638 11.28 -40.37 30.77
CA PRO A 638 10.35 -39.66 31.66
C PRO A 638 8.89 -40.15 31.48
N PRO A 639 8.02 -39.98 32.49
CA PRO A 639 6.67 -40.56 32.51
C PRO A 639 5.60 -39.65 31.88
N GLY A 640 4.53 -40.28 31.37
CA GLY A 640 3.20 -39.66 31.28
C GLY A 640 2.70 -39.23 29.90
N SER A 641 2.06 -40.14 29.17
CA SER A 641 0.73 -39.91 28.55
C SER A 641 0.24 -41.19 27.86
N HIS A 642 -0.82 -41.80 28.38
CA HIS A 642 -1.54 -42.86 27.66
C HIS A 642 -2.35 -42.23 26.51
N HIS A 643 -2.38 -42.87 25.35
CA HIS A 643 -3.65 -43.15 24.69
C HIS A 643 -3.57 -44.39 23.78
N SER A 644 -4.74 -44.98 23.57
CA SER A 644 -4.98 -46.36 23.14
C SER A 644 -5.27 -46.51 21.65
N SER A 645 -4.75 -47.58 21.02
CA SER A 645 -5.53 -48.39 20.07
C SER A 645 -5.10 -49.85 20.13
N MET A 646 -6.02 -50.78 19.83
CA MET A 646 -5.93 -52.19 20.21
C MET A 646 -5.95 -53.13 18.99
N GLY A 647 -5.19 -54.24 19.06
CA GLY A 647 -5.15 -55.33 18.06
C GLY A 647 -4.11 -55.14 16.95
N SER A 648 -3.46 -56.17 16.40
CA SER A 648 -3.46 -57.62 16.68
C SER A 648 -2.12 -58.21 16.21
N ASN A 649 -1.33 -58.96 16.99
CA ASN A 649 -1.47 -60.35 17.48
C ASN A 649 -0.67 -61.38 16.64
N TYR A 650 -0.16 -62.43 17.31
CA TYR A 650 0.58 -63.62 16.84
C TYR A 650 2.11 -63.57 16.55
N ASN A 651 2.87 -64.06 17.54
CA ASN A 651 3.73 -65.27 17.55
C ASN A 651 4.76 -65.48 16.40
N ASN A 652 5.96 -66.07 16.61
CA ASN A 652 6.34 -67.21 17.46
C ASN A 652 7.91 -67.27 17.54
N THR A 653 8.66 -68.06 18.34
CA THR A 653 8.44 -69.17 19.29
C THR A 653 9.66 -69.30 20.26
N SER A 654 9.51 -69.95 21.43
CA SER A 654 10.41 -70.90 22.15
C SER A 654 11.96 -70.89 21.98
N ASN A 655 12.81 -71.28 22.95
CA ASN A 655 12.74 -71.91 24.28
C ASN A 655 14.19 -71.91 24.85
N SER A 656 14.59 -72.22 26.08
CA SER A 656 14.02 -72.33 27.44
C SER A 656 15.11 -73.02 28.31
N GLY A 657 15.28 -72.63 29.57
CA GLY A 657 16.08 -73.38 30.57
C GLY A 657 17.55 -72.91 30.72
N GLY A 658 18.10 -72.68 31.91
CA GLY A 658 17.47 -72.64 33.24
C GLY A 658 18.46 -72.92 34.39
N SER A 659 18.48 -72.04 35.40
CA SER A 659 19.05 -72.24 36.77
C SER A 659 20.57 -72.52 36.89
N SER A 660 21.38 -71.62 37.49
CA SER A 660 21.71 -71.48 38.93
C SER A 660 22.62 -72.61 39.49
N MET A 661 23.59 -72.42 40.40
CA MET A 661 23.70 -71.47 41.54
C MET A 661 25.10 -71.58 42.22
N PHE A 662 25.53 -70.57 43.02
CA PHE A 662 26.65 -70.52 44.00
C PHE A 662 28.10 -70.89 43.52
N GLU A 663 29.19 -70.12 43.65
CA GLU A 663 29.78 -69.19 44.66
C GLU A 663 30.95 -69.83 45.47
N ASP A 664 31.92 -68.99 45.90
CA ASP A 664 33.17 -69.22 46.68
C ASP A 664 34.50 -69.51 45.95
N ASN A 665 35.35 -68.48 45.80
CA ASN A 665 36.42 -68.22 46.79
C ASN A 665 37.25 -66.93 46.53
N PHE A 666 37.86 -66.41 47.60
CA PHE A 666 38.49 -65.08 47.69
C PHE A 666 40.04 -65.16 47.77
N ILE A 667 40.71 -64.00 47.65
CA ILE A 667 42.14 -63.72 47.95
C ILE A 667 43.23 -64.25 46.96
N THR A 668 43.66 -63.40 46.01
CA THR A 668 45.00 -62.73 46.00
C THR A 668 45.21 -61.95 44.70
N GLY A 669 45.25 -60.61 44.75
CA GLY A 669 45.42 -59.79 43.53
C GLY A 669 45.48 -58.26 43.71
N SER A 670 45.53 -57.75 44.95
CA SER A 670 45.54 -56.30 45.20
C SER A 670 46.87 -55.65 44.85
N ARG A 671 47.00 -55.19 43.60
CA ARG A 671 47.92 -54.07 43.24
C ARG A 671 47.58 -53.28 41.96
N GLY A 672 46.55 -53.66 41.20
CA GLY A 672 46.05 -52.89 40.03
C GLY A 672 44.84 -51.98 40.32
N GLN A 673 43.84 -52.50 41.03
CA GLN A 673 42.49 -51.90 41.06
C GLN A 673 42.37 -50.52 41.73
N THR A 674 43.25 -50.15 42.67
CA THR A 674 43.19 -48.83 43.34
C THR A 674 43.68 -47.69 42.45
N GLN A 675 44.43 -47.99 41.38
CA GLN A 675 44.88 -47.00 40.42
C GLN A 675 43.86 -46.85 39.26
N GLU A 676 43.19 -47.93 38.87
CA GLU A 676 42.08 -47.88 37.90
C GLU A 676 40.87 -47.11 38.44
N GLN A 677 40.42 -47.39 39.68
CA GLN A 677 39.26 -46.67 40.26
C GLN A 677 39.51 -45.17 40.43
N MET A 678 40.73 -44.76 40.81
CA MET A 678 41.08 -43.34 40.93
C MET A 678 41.16 -42.65 39.56
N GLN A 679 41.57 -43.36 38.52
CA GLN A 679 41.57 -42.84 37.14
C GLN A 679 40.13 -42.74 36.59
N GLU A 680 39.27 -43.74 36.82
CA GLU A 680 37.85 -43.70 36.46
C GLU A 680 37.11 -42.51 37.11
N GLU A 681 37.38 -42.23 38.39
CA GLU A 681 36.77 -41.12 39.13
C GLU A 681 37.26 -39.74 38.61
N ILE A 682 38.55 -39.62 38.27
CA ILE A 682 39.12 -38.42 37.61
C ILE A 682 38.51 -38.21 36.21
N ASP A 683 38.39 -39.27 35.41
CA ASP A 683 37.83 -39.20 34.06
C ASP A 683 36.31 -38.88 34.09
N LEU A 684 35.57 -39.38 35.09
CA LEU A 684 34.16 -39.02 35.35
C LEU A 684 34.02 -37.54 35.73
N GLN A 685 34.87 -37.04 36.63
CA GLN A 685 34.83 -35.64 37.05
C GLN A 685 35.19 -34.68 35.89
N ALA A 686 36.15 -35.06 35.04
CA ALA A 686 36.48 -34.33 33.81
C ALA A 686 35.31 -34.31 32.79
N LEU A 687 34.53 -35.38 32.70
CA LEU A 687 33.32 -35.45 31.87
C LEU A 687 32.19 -34.56 32.42
N GLU A 688 31.99 -34.50 33.74
CA GLU A 688 30.99 -33.62 34.36
C GLU A 688 31.32 -32.13 34.15
N ASP A 689 32.59 -31.75 34.28
CA ASP A 689 33.01 -30.36 34.03
C ASP A 689 32.94 -29.98 32.53
N GLN A 690 33.16 -30.92 31.62
CA GLN A 690 32.84 -30.72 30.19
C GLN A 690 31.34 -30.55 29.94
N GLU A 691 30.47 -31.37 30.56
CA GLU A 691 29.02 -31.19 30.42
C GLU A 691 28.50 -29.87 31.02
N ARG A 692 29.12 -29.39 32.11
CA ARG A 692 28.83 -28.05 32.67
C ARG A 692 29.16 -26.94 31.67
N THR A 693 30.33 -27.03 31.04
CA THR A 693 30.80 -26.09 30.01
C THR A 693 29.85 -26.07 28.80
N ILE A 694 29.31 -27.23 28.40
CA ILE A 694 28.32 -27.34 27.32
C ILE A 694 26.98 -26.70 27.72
N ARG A 695 26.52 -26.83 28.97
CA ARG A 695 25.27 -26.18 29.43
C ARG A 695 25.40 -24.66 29.46
N GLU A 696 26.52 -24.13 29.96
CA GLU A 696 26.81 -22.68 29.92
C GLU A 696 26.83 -22.16 28.48
N LEU A 697 27.38 -22.93 27.52
CA LEU A 697 27.31 -22.61 26.10
C LEU A 697 25.88 -22.58 25.54
N GLU A 698 25.03 -23.53 25.92
CA GLU A 698 23.62 -23.57 25.50
C GLU A 698 22.82 -22.38 26.07
N GLU A 699 23.04 -22.00 27.32
CA GLU A 699 22.42 -20.82 27.95
C GLU A 699 22.82 -19.52 27.24
N ASN A 700 24.10 -19.37 26.87
CA ASN A 700 24.56 -18.23 26.07
C ASN A 700 23.88 -18.17 24.68
N ILE A 701 23.65 -19.32 24.03
CA ILE A 701 22.91 -19.38 22.76
C ILE A 701 21.44 -18.95 22.95
N VAL A 702 20.81 -19.27 24.09
CA VAL A 702 19.46 -18.80 24.44
C VAL A 702 19.43 -17.29 24.66
N SER A 703 20.41 -16.74 25.40
CA SER A 703 20.56 -15.29 25.60
C SER A 703 20.66 -14.51 24.27
N VAL A 704 21.47 -15.01 23.32
CA VAL A 704 21.58 -14.46 21.96
C VAL A 704 20.23 -14.50 21.20
N ASN A 705 19.40 -15.53 21.41
CA ASN A 705 18.05 -15.57 20.83
C ASN A 705 17.07 -14.59 21.47
N GLU A 706 17.27 -14.18 22.74
CA GLU A 706 16.50 -13.07 23.34
C GLU A 706 16.91 -11.71 22.76
N ILE A 707 18.19 -11.53 22.44
CA ILE A 707 18.68 -10.34 21.72
C ILE A 707 18.02 -10.25 20.33
N TYR A 708 17.88 -11.37 19.61
CA TYR A 708 17.09 -11.40 18.36
C TYR A 708 15.62 -11.02 18.55
N LYS A 709 14.98 -11.38 19.67
CA LYS A 709 13.61 -10.93 19.96
C LYS A 709 13.55 -9.42 20.23
N LYS A 710 14.57 -8.85 20.88
CA LYS A 710 14.68 -7.41 21.12
C LYS A 710 14.94 -6.63 19.82
N LEU A 711 15.89 -7.05 19.00
CA LEU A 711 16.08 -6.49 17.65
C LEU A 711 14.84 -6.67 16.77
N GLY A 712 14.20 -7.84 16.84
CA GLY A 712 12.94 -8.11 16.17
C GLY A 712 11.83 -7.17 16.60
N ALA A 713 11.76 -6.77 17.88
CA ALA A 713 10.82 -5.75 18.36
C ALA A 713 11.18 -4.35 17.84
N LEU A 714 12.46 -3.96 17.85
CA LEU A 714 12.94 -2.69 17.28
C LEU A 714 12.61 -2.55 15.78
N VAL A 715 12.58 -3.65 15.04
CA VAL A 715 12.19 -3.73 13.62
C VAL A 715 10.66 -3.85 13.46
N TYR A 716 9.98 -4.58 14.34
CA TYR A 716 8.52 -4.76 14.29
C TYR A 716 7.76 -3.46 14.62
N GLU A 717 8.29 -2.62 15.52
CA GLU A 717 7.80 -1.25 15.76
C GLU A 717 7.89 -0.35 14.51
N GLN A 718 8.67 -0.73 13.48
CA GLN A 718 8.70 -0.01 12.19
C GLN A 718 7.59 -0.44 11.23
N SER A 719 7.11 -1.69 11.33
CA SER A 719 6.06 -2.21 10.42
C SER A 719 4.72 -1.49 10.58
N HIS A 720 4.54 -0.69 11.62
CA HIS A 720 3.31 0.08 11.87
C HIS A 720 3.45 1.58 11.53
N GLN A 721 4.55 2.00 10.88
CA GLN A 721 4.76 3.39 10.44
C GLN A 721 5.28 3.55 8.99
N VAL A 722 5.72 2.49 8.31
CA VAL A 722 6.17 2.58 6.90
C VAL A 722 5.00 2.64 5.90
N ASP A 723 3.81 2.14 6.26
CA ASP A 723 2.60 2.16 5.42
C ASP A 723 2.00 3.58 5.19
N SER A 724 2.61 4.65 5.72
CA SER A 724 2.02 6.00 5.77
C SER A 724 2.44 6.95 4.64
N ILE A 725 3.21 6.50 3.64
CA ILE A 725 3.59 7.34 2.48
C ILE A 725 3.12 6.73 1.15
N GLU A 726 3.35 5.44 0.92
CA GLU A 726 2.88 4.78 -0.31
C GLU A 726 1.34 4.74 -0.34
N ALA A 727 0.71 4.30 0.76
CA ALA A 727 -0.75 4.37 0.90
C ALA A 727 -1.28 5.81 0.88
N SER A 728 -0.53 6.81 1.36
CA SER A 728 -0.94 8.21 1.30
C SER A 728 -0.78 8.83 -0.08
N VAL A 729 0.19 8.39 -0.90
CA VAL A 729 0.33 8.81 -2.30
C VAL A 729 -0.73 8.13 -3.17
N GLU A 730 -0.98 6.84 -2.98
CA GLU A 730 -2.11 6.14 -3.63
C GLU A 730 -3.44 6.76 -3.21
N GLN A 731 -3.70 6.95 -1.91
CA GLN A 731 -4.90 7.64 -1.42
C GLN A 731 -5.00 9.08 -1.93
N THR A 732 -3.90 9.85 -2.02
CA THR A 732 -3.94 11.21 -2.58
C THR A 732 -4.32 11.16 -4.06
N SER A 733 -3.80 10.21 -4.84
CA SER A 733 -4.22 10.03 -6.24
C SER A 733 -5.71 9.66 -6.36
N VAL A 734 -6.22 8.82 -5.46
CA VAL A 734 -7.63 8.43 -5.39
C VAL A 734 -8.50 9.59 -4.92
N PHE A 735 -8.10 10.37 -3.92
CA PHE A 735 -8.86 11.51 -3.40
C PHE A 735 -8.81 12.73 -4.32
N VAL A 736 -7.73 12.94 -5.08
CA VAL A 736 -7.70 13.93 -6.18
C VAL A 736 -8.65 13.50 -7.31
N SER A 737 -8.68 12.22 -7.66
CA SER A 737 -9.62 11.66 -8.65
C SER A 737 -11.09 11.75 -8.20
N GLU A 738 -11.40 11.29 -6.98
CA GLU A 738 -12.74 11.40 -6.37
C GLU A 738 -13.14 12.87 -6.17
N GLY A 739 -12.20 13.74 -5.79
CA GLY A 739 -12.39 15.18 -5.71
C GLY A 739 -12.83 15.73 -7.07
N VAL A 740 -12.04 15.54 -8.13
CA VAL A 740 -12.39 15.93 -9.50
C VAL A 740 -13.77 15.39 -9.93
N GLN A 741 -14.15 14.20 -9.48
CA GLN A 741 -15.46 13.61 -9.76
C GLN A 741 -16.61 14.27 -8.97
N GLN A 742 -16.43 14.61 -7.69
CA GLN A 742 -17.41 15.33 -6.88
C GLN A 742 -17.58 16.78 -7.32
N LEU A 743 -16.49 17.42 -7.76
CA LEU A 743 -16.48 18.78 -8.30
C LEU A 743 -17.28 18.88 -9.60
N LYS A 744 -17.13 17.90 -10.50
CA LYS A 744 -17.99 17.75 -11.70
C LYS A 744 -19.45 17.43 -11.37
N GLN A 745 -19.74 16.83 -10.21
CA GLN A 745 -21.12 16.66 -9.75
C GLN A 745 -21.69 17.97 -9.18
N ALA A 746 -20.90 18.76 -8.46
CA ALA A 746 -21.31 20.04 -7.89
C ALA A 746 -21.72 21.05 -8.99
N SER A 747 -20.91 21.21 -10.04
CA SER A 747 -21.25 22.09 -11.18
C SER A 747 -22.52 21.63 -11.92
N HIS A 748 -22.78 20.32 -11.99
CA HIS A 748 -24.03 19.77 -12.51
C HIS A 748 -25.27 20.06 -11.62
N TYR A 749 -25.12 20.16 -10.29
CA TYR A 749 -26.21 20.60 -9.42
C TYR A 749 -26.49 22.11 -9.58
N GLN A 750 -25.45 22.94 -9.67
CA GLN A 750 -25.59 24.40 -9.78
C GLN A 750 -26.26 24.83 -11.11
N ALA A 751 -26.02 24.09 -12.20
CA ALA A 751 -26.69 24.31 -13.49
C ALA A 751 -28.21 24.03 -13.47
N SER A 752 -28.76 23.41 -12.41
CA SER A 752 -30.16 22.98 -12.36
C SER A 752 -31.14 24.05 -11.85
N ASP A 753 -30.70 25.00 -11.01
CA ASP A 753 -31.59 26.02 -10.40
C ASP A 753 -31.83 27.26 -11.30
N LEU A 754 -30.92 27.56 -12.23
CA LEU A 754 -30.92 28.82 -12.99
C LEU A 754 -31.78 28.83 -14.28
N THR A 755 -32.91 28.09 -14.36
CA THR A 755 -33.90 28.28 -15.46
C THR A 755 -35.39 28.07 -15.10
N TRP A 756 -35.86 28.48 -13.91
CA TRP A 756 -37.29 28.36 -13.51
C TRP A 756 -38.14 29.65 -13.67
N SER A 757 -38.03 30.40 -14.78
CA SER A 757 -38.91 31.57 -15.01
C SER A 757 -39.49 31.74 -16.43
N ASN A 758 -39.32 30.78 -17.35
CA ASN A 758 -39.82 30.90 -18.74
C ASN A 758 -40.72 29.75 -19.23
N LYS A 759 -40.97 28.73 -18.39
CA LYS A 759 -41.58 27.44 -18.83
C LYS A 759 -43.12 27.38 -18.81
N ALA A 760 -43.85 28.36 -18.26
CA ALA A 760 -45.30 28.28 -18.12
C ALA A 760 -46.13 28.73 -19.36
N ARG A 761 -45.67 29.74 -20.11
CA ARG A 761 -46.44 30.30 -21.25
C ARG A 761 -46.16 29.65 -22.61
N LYS A 762 -44.97 29.08 -22.84
CA LYS A 762 -44.63 28.38 -24.10
C LYS A 762 -45.23 26.96 -24.24
N LYS A 763 -45.54 26.28 -23.13
CA LYS A 763 -46.03 24.87 -23.14
C LYS A 763 -47.41 24.68 -23.80
N LYS A 764 -48.31 25.66 -23.74
CA LYS A 764 -49.65 25.56 -24.36
C LYS A 764 -49.65 25.66 -25.89
N LEU A 765 -48.67 26.36 -26.48
CA LEU A 765 -48.56 26.51 -27.93
C LEU A 765 -47.91 25.26 -28.59
N ILE A 766 -46.92 24.69 -27.91
CA ILE A 766 -46.15 23.53 -28.40
C ILE A 766 -47.00 22.25 -28.40
N LEU A 767 -47.88 22.06 -27.41
CA LEU A 767 -48.80 20.91 -27.36
C LEU A 767 -49.77 20.85 -28.56
N ALA A 768 -50.22 22.00 -29.08
CA ALA A 768 -51.08 22.06 -30.26
C ALA A 768 -50.33 21.67 -31.56
N LEU A 769 -49.07 22.09 -31.68
CA LEU A 769 -48.21 21.71 -32.82
C LEU A 769 -47.82 20.23 -32.79
N ILE A 770 -47.58 19.67 -31.60
CA ILE A 770 -47.30 18.24 -31.42
C ILE A 770 -48.49 17.38 -31.86
N ALA A 771 -49.74 17.77 -31.52
CA ALA A 771 -50.93 17.03 -31.94
C ALA A 771 -51.10 16.98 -33.48
N ALA A 772 -50.82 18.08 -34.18
CA ALA A 772 -50.84 18.13 -35.65
C ALA A 772 -49.70 17.30 -36.27
N ALA A 773 -48.50 17.34 -35.69
CA ALA A 773 -47.36 16.53 -36.13
C ALA A 773 -47.60 15.03 -35.95
N ILE A 774 -48.22 14.61 -34.83
CA ILE A 774 -48.58 13.20 -34.58
C ILE A 774 -49.56 12.68 -35.64
N LEU A 775 -50.55 13.49 -36.06
CA LEU A 775 -51.50 13.08 -37.09
C LEU A 775 -50.81 12.86 -38.46
N ALA A 776 -49.88 13.74 -38.84
CA ALA A 776 -49.06 13.58 -40.04
C ALA A 776 -48.10 12.38 -39.94
N PHE A 777 -47.54 12.13 -38.76
CA PHE A 777 -46.62 11.02 -38.49
C PHE A 777 -47.34 9.66 -38.56
N ILE A 778 -48.59 9.56 -38.10
CA ILE A 778 -49.42 8.34 -38.23
C ILE A 778 -49.68 8.01 -39.71
N ILE A 779 -49.98 9.01 -40.54
CA ILE A 779 -50.15 8.83 -41.99
C ILE A 779 -48.83 8.37 -42.64
N LEU A 780 -47.69 8.88 -42.17
CA LEU A 780 -46.37 8.48 -42.63
C LEU A 780 -45.97 7.06 -42.19
N ILE A 781 -46.34 6.63 -40.98
CA ILE A 781 -46.16 5.27 -40.47
C ILE A 781 -46.93 4.24 -41.30
N ILE A 782 -48.18 4.54 -41.69
CA ILE A 782 -48.99 3.64 -42.53
C ILE A 782 -48.32 3.45 -43.91
N LYS A 783 -47.67 4.49 -44.44
CA LYS A 783 -46.96 4.43 -45.72
C LYS A 783 -45.58 3.75 -45.62
N ASN A 784 -44.87 3.90 -44.51
CA ASN A 784 -43.55 3.27 -44.27
C ASN A 784 -43.61 1.81 -43.80
N LYS A 785 -44.76 1.31 -43.30
CA LYS A 785 -44.91 -0.10 -42.86
C LYS A 785 -44.77 -1.16 -43.97
N ILE A 786 -44.55 -0.76 -45.23
CA ILE A 786 -44.48 -1.64 -46.40
C ILE A 786 -43.03 -1.78 -46.96
N PHE A 787 -42.05 -1.04 -46.43
CA PHE A 787 -40.64 -1.24 -46.80
C PHE A 787 -39.87 -2.07 -45.76
N LYS A 788 -39.44 -3.27 -46.14
CA LYS A 788 -38.60 -4.15 -45.29
C LYS A 788 -37.30 -3.43 -44.93
N ARG A 789 -37.08 -3.16 -43.64
CA ARG A 789 -35.77 -2.76 -43.11
C ARG A 789 -34.87 -4.00 -43.14
N VAL A 790 -33.78 -3.95 -43.90
CA VAL A 790 -32.72 -4.96 -43.82
C VAL A 790 -31.95 -4.67 -42.54
N VAL A 791 -32.12 -5.51 -41.52
CA VAL A 791 -31.38 -5.43 -40.26
C VAL A 791 -30.11 -6.26 -40.42
N TYR A 792 -28.96 -5.65 -40.18
CA TYR A 792 -27.66 -6.34 -40.15
C TYR A 792 -27.42 -6.88 -38.75
N THR A 793 -27.84 -8.13 -38.52
CA THR A 793 -27.54 -8.87 -37.28
C THR A 793 -26.25 -9.68 -37.43
N MET A 794 -25.53 -9.84 -36.32
CA MET A 794 -24.33 -10.67 -36.24
C MET A 794 -24.60 -12.06 -36.81
N LYS A 795 -23.88 -12.41 -37.88
CA LYS A 795 -24.11 -13.64 -38.63
C LYS A 795 -22.83 -14.44 -38.75
N PHE A 796 -22.93 -15.71 -38.40
CA PHE A 796 -21.95 -16.72 -38.75
C PHE A 796 -22.28 -17.29 -40.14
N THR A 797 -21.28 -17.38 -41.02
CA THR A 797 -21.41 -18.01 -42.33
C THR A 797 -20.38 -19.12 -42.43
N LEU A 798 -20.85 -20.36 -42.51
CA LEU A 798 -20.02 -21.55 -42.63
C LEU A 798 -19.54 -21.71 -44.08
N SER A 799 -18.22 -21.71 -44.28
CA SER A 799 -17.59 -21.80 -45.60
C SER A 799 -17.35 -23.26 -46.00
N THR A 800 -16.88 -24.10 -45.07
CA THR A 800 -16.60 -25.52 -45.30
C THR A 800 -16.60 -26.31 -44.00
N VAL A 801 -17.13 -27.53 -44.04
CA VAL A 801 -16.96 -28.57 -43.02
C VAL A 801 -16.14 -29.69 -43.64
N THR A 802 -14.99 -30.00 -43.05
CA THR A 802 -14.09 -31.07 -43.51
C THR A 802 -14.39 -32.38 -42.76
N LYS A 803 -13.89 -33.52 -43.27
CA LYS A 803 -14.32 -34.83 -42.74
C LYS A 803 -13.65 -35.20 -41.42
N CYS A 804 -12.44 -34.69 -41.18
CA CYS A 804 -11.62 -35.02 -40.02
C CYS A 804 -11.16 -33.78 -39.23
N SER A 805 -11.55 -32.58 -39.67
CA SER A 805 -11.03 -31.30 -39.18
C SER A 805 -12.17 -30.30 -38.94
N GLY A 806 -11.88 -29.22 -38.19
CA GLY A 806 -12.89 -28.30 -37.66
C GLY A 806 -13.68 -27.44 -38.68
N ARG A 807 -14.40 -26.45 -38.17
CA ARG A 807 -15.33 -25.61 -38.97
C ARG A 807 -14.67 -24.33 -39.46
N LEU A 808 -14.53 -24.20 -40.78
CA LEU A 808 -14.14 -22.94 -41.41
C LEU A 808 -15.38 -22.09 -41.68
N GLY A 809 -15.41 -20.91 -41.06
CA GLY A 809 -16.48 -19.94 -41.25
C GLY A 809 -16.00 -18.52 -41.03
N VAL A 810 -16.94 -17.58 -41.18
CA VAL A 810 -16.72 -16.16 -40.95
C VAL A 810 -17.83 -15.61 -40.08
N LEU A 811 -17.46 -14.98 -38.97
CA LEU A 811 -18.35 -14.26 -38.08
C LEU A 811 -18.26 -12.76 -38.39
N GLY A 812 -19.38 -12.11 -38.70
CA GLY A 812 -19.39 -10.69 -39.04
C GLY A 812 -20.81 -10.12 -39.15
N GLY A 813 -20.97 -9.02 -39.88
CA GLY A 813 -22.29 -8.41 -40.10
C GLY A 813 -22.85 -7.65 -38.89
N LEU A 814 -21.99 -7.13 -38.01
CA LEU A 814 -22.37 -6.26 -36.91
C LEU A 814 -22.90 -4.92 -37.46
N GLU A 815 -24.04 -4.42 -36.97
CA GLU A 815 -24.63 -3.15 -37.43
C GLU A 815 -23.65 -1.97 -37.30
N ARG A 816 -22.92 -1.90 -36.18
CA ARG A 816 -21.96 -0.84 -35.87
C ARG A 816 -20.64 -0.98 -36.63
N LEU A 817 -20.24 -2.19 -36.99
CA LEU A 817 -18.96 -2.53 -37.62
C LEU A 817 -19.17 -3.52 -38.78
N PRO A 818 -19.85 -3.10 -39.87
CA PRO A 818 -20.31 -4.02 -40.93
C PRO A 818 -19.17 -4.70 -41.71
N ASN A 819 -17.98 -4.09 -41.72
CA ASN A 819 -16.80 -4.60 -42.40
C ASN A 819 -15.92 -5.49 -41.49
N LEU A 820 -16.13 -5.48 -40.16
CA LEU A 820 -15.34 -6.28 -39.24
C LEU A 820 -15.78 -7.75 -39.35
N SER A 821 -14.81 -8.64 -39.52
CA SER A 821 -15.06 -10.07 -39.64
C SER A 821 -13.96 -10.90 -38.97
N LEU A 822 -14.35 -12.07 -38.44
CA LEU A 822 -13.47 -13.00 -37.75
C LEU A 822 -13.56 -14.37 -38.44
N GLN A 823 -12.44 -14.83 -39.01
CA GLN A 823 -12.35 -16.14 -39.65
C GLN A 823 -12.14 -17.23 -38.60
N THR A 824 -13.03 -18.22 -38.56
CA THR A 824 -12.96 -19.33 -37.59
C THR A 824 -12.22 -20.56 -38.17
N PRO A 825 -11.57 -21.40 -37.34
CA PRO A 825 -11.38 -21.25 -35.90
C PRO A 825 -10.60 -19.99 -35.50
N ALA A 826 -11.00 -19.38 -34.38
CA ALA A 826 -10.51 -18.08 -33.92
C ALA A 826 -10.41 -17.99 -32.39
N PHE A 827 -9.87 -16.88 -31.90
CA PHE A 827 -10.06 -16.44 -30.53
C PHE A 827 -10.57 -14.98 -30.49
N ILE A 828 -11.06 -14.56 -29.34
CA ILE A 828 -11.31 -13.16 -29.00
C ILE A 828 -10.37 -12.71 -27.87
N PHE A 829 -9.99 -11.43 -27.85
CA PHE A 829 -9.03 -10.93 -26.88
C PHE A 829 -9.68 -10.80 -25.50
N HIS A 830 -9.14 -11.52 -24.52
CA HIS A 830 -9.47 -11.36 -23.11
C HIS A 830 -9.07 -9.95 -22.64
N THR A 831 -9.97 -9.24 -21.96
CA THR A 831 -9.72 -7.89 -21.44
C THR A 831 -9.94 -7.79 -19.93
N LYS A 832 -9.22 -6.85 -19.29
CA LYS A 832 -9.47 -6.41 -17.91
C LYS A 832 -9.77 -4.91 -17.90
N GLY A 833 -11.00 -4.55 -17.56
CA GLY A 833 -11.48 -3.17 -17.64
C GLY A 833 -11.66 -2.65 -19.07
N GLY A 834 -11.81 -3.55 -20.05
CA GLY A 834 -11.97 -3.21 -21.47
C GLY A 834 -10.68 -3.09 -22.28
N SER A 835 -9.50 -3.10 -21.65
CA SER A 835 -8.20 -3.16 -22.33
C SER A 835 -7.60 -4.57 -22.30
N ILE A 836 -6.84 -4.91 -23.33
CA ILE A 836 -6.01 -6.13 -23.34
C ILE A 836 -4.96 -5.97 -22.22
N PRO A 837 -4.81 -6.95 -21.30
CA PRO A 837 -3.85 -6.82 -20.21
C PRO A 837 -2.44 -6.51 -20.72
N HIS A 838 -1.75 -5.54 -20.10
CA HIS A 838 -0.39 -5.10 -20.45
C HIS A 838 -0.19 -4.55 -21.89
N VAL A 839 -1.23 -4.40 -22.71
CA VAL A 839 -1.12 -3.90 -24.09
C VAL A 839 -2.07 -2.73 -24.29
N SER A 840 -1.51 -1.52 -24.42
CA SER A 840 -2.29 -0.32 -24.78
C SER A 840 -2.80 -0.39 -26.22
N LYS A 841 -3.71 0.52 -26.59
CA LYS A 841 -4.26 0.59 -27.95
C LYS A 841 -3.16 0.85 -28.99
N GLU A 842 -2.21 1.71 -28.65
CA GLU A 842 -1.04 2.07 -29.45
C GLU A 842 -0.08 0.88 -29.52
N ALA A 843 0.18 0.24 -28.38
CA ALA A 843 1.05 -0.93 -28.28
C ALA A 843 0.55 -2.13 -29.12
N MET A 844 -0.76 -2.22 -29.39
CA MET A 844 -1.35 -3.25 -30.25
C MET A 844 -0.78 -3.24 -31.69
N GLN A 845 -0.31 -2.09 -32.18
CA GLN A 845 0.35 -1.97 -33.50
C GLN A 845 1.65 -2.81 -33.59
N HIS A 846 2.24 -3.19 -32.46
CA HIS A 846 3.43 -4.04 -32.37
C HIS A 846 3.09 -5.54 -32.29
N VAL A 847 1.79 -5.86 -32.23
CA VAL A 847 1.25 -7.23 -32.20
C VAL A 847 0.55 -7.57 -33.53
N SER A 848 -0.20 -6.62 -34.11
CA SER A 848 -0.97 -6.77 -35.36
C SER A 848 -1.06 -5.47 -36.16
N ASP A 849 -0.97 -5.58 -37.49
CA ASP A 849 -1.14 -4.45 -38.43
C ASP A 849 -2.60 -3.96 -38.54
N ASP A 850 -3.58 -4.80 -38.19
CA ASP A 850 -4.99 -4.42 -38.04
C ASP A 850 -5.36 -4.39 -36.54
N PRO A 851 -5.68 -3.22 -35.96
CA PRO A 851 -6.11 -3.10 -34.57
C PRO A 851 -7.60 -3.45 -34.37
N SER A 852 -8.36 -3.68 -35.44
CA SER A 852 -9.80 -3.98 -35.39
C SER A 852 -10.01 -5.43 -34.93
N CYS A 853 -10.56 -5.62 -33.74
CA CYS A 853 -10.65 -6.95 -33.13
C CYS A 853 -11.96 -7.20 -32.37
N PHE A 854 -12.11 -8.41 -31.84
CA PHE A 854 -13.21 -8.80 -30.97
C PHE A 854 -12.71 -8.89 -29.52
N LEU A 855 -13.36 -8.18 -28.61
CA LEU A 855 -12.98 -8.06 -27.19
C LEU A 855 -13.97 -8.82 -26.31
N HIS A 856 -13.43 -9.68 -25.43
CA HIS A 856 -14.16 -10.29 -24.33
C HIS A 856 -14.18 -9.34 -23.13
N LEU A 857 -15.32 -8.71 -22.87
CA LEU A 857 -15.58 -7.92 -21.67
C LEU A 857 -16.20 -8.82 -20.59
N SER A 858 -15.75 -8.73 -19.34
CA SER A 858 -16.43 -9.39 -18.22
C SER A 858 -17.10 -8.38 -17.28
N ILE A 859 -18.28 -8.70 -16.77
CA ILE A 859 -18.94 -7.84 -15.75
C ILE A 859 -18.12 -7.82 -14.46
N SER A 860 -17.48 -8.94 -14.07
CA SER A 860 -16.52 -9.00 -12.97
C SER A 860 -15.55 -7.81 -12.98
N ASN A 861 -14.93 -7.52 -14.13
CA ASN A 861 -13.91 -6.47 -14.25
C ASN A 861 -14.42 -5.12 -14.79
N THR A 862 -15.68 -5.01 -15.26
CA THR A 862 -16.26 -3.76 -15.82
C THR A 862 -17.42 -3.14 -15.03
N LEU A 863 -18.04 -3.83 -14.06
CA LEU A 863 -19.23 -3.34 -13.33
C LEU A 863 -19.11 -1.91 -12.79
N HIS A 864 -17.94 -1.53 -12.28
CA HIS A 864 -17.65 -0.22 -11.71
C HIS A 864 -17.79 0.94 -12.73
N MET A 865 -17.76 0.66 -14.03
CA MET A 865 -17.82 1.64 -15.12
C MET A 865 -19.26 2.08 -15.44
N GLN A 866 -20.28 1.35 -14.94
CA GLN A 866 -21.69 1.54 -15.30
C GLN A 866 -22.18 2.97 -15.14
N GLU A 867 -22.00 3.61 -13.97
CA GLU A 867 -22.52 4.95 -13.75
C GLU A 867 -21.77 6.02 -14.58
N ALA A 868 -20.48 5.81 -14.89
CA ALA A 868 -19.71 6.71 -15.75
C ALA A 868 -20.16 6.63 -17.22
N ILE A 869 -20.43 5.43 -17.73
CA ILE A 869 -20.94 5.18 -19.09
C ILE A 869 -22.37 5.75 -19.22
N LYS A 870 -23.21 5.51 -18.21
CA LYS A 870 -24.58 6.05 -18.12
C LYS A 870 -24.63 7.58 -18.09
N ALA A 871 -23.70 8.21 -17.37
CA ALA A 871 -23.57 9.67 -17.31
C ALA A 871 -23.10 10.26 -18.64
N SER A 872 -22.11 9.64 -19.29
CA SER A 872 -21.56 10.08 -20.58
C SER A 872 -22.45 9.76 -21.79
N ARG A 873 -23.39 8.82 -21.66
CA ARG A 873 -24.38 8.41 -22.69
C ARG A 873 -23.76 7.86 -23.98
N ILE A 874 -22.53 7.37 -23.90
CA ILE A 874 -21.82 6.66 -24.98
C ILE A 874 -21.85 5.15 -24.74
N THR A 875 -21.49 4.36 -25.74
CA THR A 875 -21.35 2.90 -25.60
C THR A 875 -20.09 2.51 -24.82
N ILE A 876 -20.05 1.27 -24.31
CA ILE A 876 -18.84 0.71 -23.66
C ILE A 876 -17.63 0.76 -24.61
N ALA A 877 -17.82 0.52 -25.91
CA ALA A 877 -16.76 0.54 -26.92
C ALA A 877 -16.16 1.94 -27.10
N GLU A 878 -16.99 3.00 -27.06
CA GLU A 878 -16.54 4.39 -27.11
C GLU A 878 -15.86 4.80 -25.79
N PHE A 879 -16.42 4.40 -24.65
CA PHE A 879 -15.90 4.73 -23.31
C PHE A 879 -14.48 4.17 -23.08
N ILE A 880 -14.19 2.96 -23.56
CA ILE A 880 -12.85 2.34 -23.48
C ILE A 880 -11.93 2.74 -24.65
N ALA A 881 -12.34 3.73 -25.46
CA ALA A 881 -11.64 4.21 -26.66
C ALA A 881 -11.37 3.13 -27.74
N GLN A 882 -12.14 2.03 -27.76
CA GLN A 882 -12.03 0.92 -28.72
C GLN A 882 -13.22 0.88 -29.70
N SER A 883 -13.61 2.05 -30.23
CA SER A 883 -14.75 2.17 -31.15
C SER A 883 -14.59 1.40 -32.48
N ASN A 884 -13.37 0.99 -32.85
CA ASN A 884 -13.10 0.13 -34.01
C ASN A 884 -13.17 -1.39 -33.69
N CYS A 885 -13.40 -1.79 -32.44
CA CYS A 885 -13.41 -3.18 -32.00
C CYS A 885 -14.82 -3.61 -31.59
N ALA A 886 -15.18 -4.88 -31.85
CA ALA A 886 -16.43 -5.47 -31.41
C ALA A 886 -16.35 -5.84 -29.92
N THR A 887 -17.39 -5.53 -29.16
CA THR A 887 -17.49 -5.76 -27.71
C THR A 887 -18.48 -6.86 -27.40
N LEU A 888 -18.00 -7.96 -26.83
CA LEU A 888 -18.81 -9.10 -26.43
C LEU A 888 -18.79 -9.19 -24.89
N LEU A 889 -19.97 -9.11 -24.26
CA LEU A 889 -20.11 -9.03 -22.80
C LEU A 889 -20.50 -10.38 -22.17
N PHE A 890 -19.68 -10.81 -21.20
CA PHE A 890 -19.80 -12.07 -20.47
C PHE A 890 -19.90 -11.82 -18.96
N VAL A 891 -20.43 -12.81 -18.22
CA VAL A 891 -20.66 -12.68 -16.77
C VAL A 891 -19.33 -12.73 -15.98
N ARG A 892 -18.42 -13.63 -16.36
CA ARG A 892 -17.19 -13.95 -15.60
C ARG A 892 -15.91 -13.65 -16.38
N ASP A 893 -14.81 -13.54 -15.65
CA ASP A 893 -13.46 -13.44 -16.20
C ASP A 893 -12.86 -14.86 -16.29
N PRO A 894 -12.53 -15.38 -17.49
CA PRO A 894 -12.00 -16.74 -17.62
C PRO A 894 -10.60 -16.93 -17.01
N SER A 895 -9.88 -15.85 -16.72
CA SER A 895 -8.53 -15.90 -16.11
C SER A 895 -8.53 -15.95 -14.58
N GLU A 896 -9.69 -15.79 -13.92
CA GLU A 896 -9.80 -15.68 -12.47
C GLU A 896 -10.65 -16.82 -11.88
N PRO A 897 -10.19 -17.50 -10.81
CA PRO A 897 -10.99 -18.53 -10.15
C PRO A 897 -12.17 -17.90 -9.38
N PRO A 898 -13.37 -18.49 -9.41
CA PRO A 898 -14.48 -18.07 -8.56
C PRO A 898 -14.18 -18.48 -7.12
N ILE A 899 -14.27 -17.51 -6.19
CA ILE A 899 -14.21 -17.81 -4.76
C ILE A 899 -15.49 -18.60 -4.39
N PRO A 900 -15.43 -19.62 -3.52
CA PRO A 900 -16.60 -20.47 -3.23
C PRO A 900 -17.80 -19.68 -2.67
N GLY A 901 -18.96 -19.83 -3.31
CA GLY A 901 -20.22 -19.28 -2.84
C GLY A 901 -21.41 -19.95 -3.50
N LEU A 902 -22.40 -20.39 -2.71
CA LEU A 902 -23.68 -20.87 -3.26
C LEU A 902 -24.44 -19.69 -3.87
N PRO A 903 -24.85 -19.74 -5.15
CA PRO A 903 -25.68 -18.69 -5.71
C PRO A 903 -27.08 -18.71 -5.08
N GLU A 904 -27.61 -17.52 -4.82
CA GLU A 904 -28.92 -17.31 -4.19
C GLU A 904 -30.08 -17.51 -5.18
N LYS A 905 -31.32 -17.47 -4.69
CA LYS A 905 -32.49 -17.88 -5.51
C LYS A 905 -32.71 -16.98 -6.73
N GLU A 906 -32.34 -15.70 -6.64
CA GLU A 906 -32.66 -14.67 -7.66
C GLU A 906 -31.47 -13.79 -8.07
N SER A 907 -30.25 -14.15 -7.65
CA SER A 907 -29.02 -13.42 -7.95
C SER A 907 -27.81 -14.35 -8.05
N LEU A 908 -26.82 -13.96 -8.87
CA LEU A 908 -25.56 -14.68 -9.03
C LEU A 908 -24.39 -13.95 -8.35
N PRO A 909 -23.47 -14.66 -7.67
CA PRO A 909 -22.26 -14.06 -7.12
C PRO A 909 -21.27 -13.79 -8.24
N ILE A 910 -20.93 -12.52 -8.43
CA ILE A 910 -19.80 -12.05 -9.23
C ILE A 910 -18.72 -11.51 -8.29
N TYR A 911 -17.48 -11.57 -8.74
CA TYR A 911 -16.33 -11.04 -8.01
C TYR A 911 -15.80 -9.85 -8.79
N THR A 912 -15.62 -8.74 -8.09
CA THR A 912 -15.18 -7.47 -8.66
C THR A 912 -13.91 -7.01 -7.95
N ARG A 913 -13.27 -5.97 -8.46
CA ARG A 913 -12.15 -5.30 -7.77
C ARG A 913 -12.49 -4.90 -6.32
N ASN A 914 -13.77 -4.64 -6.03
CA ASN A 914 -14.26 -4.27 -4.71
C ASN A 914 -14.81 -5.48 -3.92
N GLY A 915 -14.41 -6.70 -4.28
CA GLY A 915 -14.84 -7.95 -3.65
C GLY A 915 -16.12 -8.55 -4.23
N ARG A 916 -16.73 -9.46 -3.47
CA ARG A 916 -17.94 -10.21 -3.86
C ARG A 916 -19.17 -9.32 -3.93
N ARG A 917 -19.94 -9.43 -5.00
CA ARG A 917 -21.26 -8.80 -5.14
C ARG A 917 -22.24 -9.79 -5.76
N ASN A 918 -23.45 -9.87 -5.21
CA ASN A 918 -24.54 -10.59 -5.88
C ASN A 918 -25.20 -9.65 -6.90
N ILE A 919 -25.33 -10.08 -8.16
CA ILE A 919 -26.03 -9.34 -9.22
C ILE A 919 -27.42 -9.95 -9.48
N THR A 920 -28.46 -9.12 -9.48
CA THR A 920 -29.82 -9.52 -9.88
C THR A 920 -30.01 -9.38 -11.39
N LEU A 921 -31.05 -10.00 -11.95
CA LEU A 921 -31.35 -9.88 -13.38
C LEU A 921 -31.67 -8.43 -13.82
N GLU A 922 -32.35 -7.66 -12.97
CA GLU A 922 -32.62 -6.23 -13.21
C GLU A 922 -31.33 -5.40 -13.27
N GLN A 923 -30.42 -5.61 -12.30
CA GLN A 923 -29.10 -4.95 -12.31
C GLN A 923 -28.28 -5.34 -13.53
N TYR A 924 -28.30 -6.62 -13.88
CA TYR A 924 -27.63 -7.16 -15.07
C TYR A 924 -28.17 -6.50 -16.34
N MET A 925 -29.49 -6.53 -16.59
CA MET A 925 -30.07 -5.97 -17.81
C MET A 925 -29.91 -4.45 -17.89
N THR A 926 -30.02 -3.73 -16.77
CA THR A 926 -29.73 -2.28 -16.70
C THR A 926 -28.28 -1.97 -17.09
N LEU A 927 -27.33 -2.82 -16.71
CA LEU A 927 -25.93 -2.68 -17.13
C LEU A 927 -25.76 -2.97 -18.63
N VAL A 928 -26.39 -4.02 -19.16
CA VAL A 928 -26.34 -4.34 -20.59
C VAL A 928 -26.92 -3.20 -21.43
N GLU A 929 -28.06 -2.62 -21.03
CA GLU A 929 -28.66 -1.44 -21.68
C GLU A 929 -27.78 -0.18 -21.59
N THR A 930 -27.03 -0.03 -20.48
CA THR A 930 -26.07 1.06 -20.31
C THR A 930 -24.86 0.90 -21.21
N PHE A 931 -24.30 -0.32 -21.28
CA PHE A 931 -23.09 -0.62 -22.05
C PHE A 931 -23.35 -0.64 -23.56
N ARG A 932 -24.52 -1.14 -23.98
CA ARG A 932 -24.89 -1.38 -25.38
C ARG A 932 -23.82 -2.18 -26.16
N PRO A 933 -23.39 -3.35 -25.66
CA PRO A 933 -22.36 -4.16 -26.32
C PRO A 933 -22.86 -4.69 -27.68
N ASP A 934 -21.94 -5.03 -28.58
CA ASP A 934 -22.29 -5.59 -29.89
C ASP A 934 -22.92 -6.98 -29.78
N ALA A 935 -22.49 -7.77 -28.78
CA ALA A 935 -23.23 -8.95 -28.34
C ALA A 935 -23.05 -9.22 -26.83
N TYR A 936 -23.96 -10.01 -26.24
CA TYR A 936 -23.85 -10.45 -24.85
C TYR A 936 -24.48 -11.83 -24.62
N VAL A 937 -24.05 -12.51 -23.56
CA VAL A 937 -24.66 -13.75 -23.08
C VAL A 937 -25.70 -13.40 -22.01
N PRO A 938 -26.98 -13.84 -22.09
CA PRO A 938 -27.94 -13.73 -20.99
C PRO A 938 -27.36 -14.19 -19.66
N LEU A 939 -27.82 -13.62 -18.55
CA LEU A 939 -27.38 -14.05 -17.22
C LEU A 939 -27.58 -15.57 -17.02
N TYR A 940 -26.56 -16.29 -16.55
CA TYR A 940 -26.56 -17.77 -16.47
C TYR A 940 -25.73 -18.31 -15.30
N ASP A 941 -25.96 -19.58 -14.93
CA ASP A 941 -25.29 -20.25 -13.82
C ASP A 941 -24.28 -21.29 -14.32
N GLY A 942 -23.06 -20.82 -14.62
CA GLY A 942 -21.94 -21.63 -15.10
C GLY A 942 -21.07 -22.27 -14.02
N ASP A 943 -21.38 -22.14 -12.72
CA ASP A 943 -20.46 -22.61 -11.66
C ASP A 943 -20.58 -24.13 -11.43
N THR A 944 -20.16 -24.92 -12.42
CA THR A 944 -20.09 -26.38 -12.40
C THR A 944 -18.79 -26.92 -12.98
N ASP A 945 -18.33 -28.04 -12.43
CA ASP A 945 -17.08 -28.73 -12.75
C ASP A 945 -17.28 -30.25 -12.79
N ALA A 946 -16.22 -31.02 -13.02
CA ALA A 946 -16.27 -32.49 -13.05
C ALA A 946 -16.68 -33.13 -11.71
N ASN A 947 -16.54 -32.43 -10.59
CA ASN A 947 -16.90 -32.91 -9.25
C ASN A 947 -18.35 -32.53 -8.84
N SER A 948 -19.06 -31.77 -9.67
CA SER A 948 -20.37 -31.23 -9.35
C SER A 948 -21.45 -32.31 -9.28
N SER A 949 -22.19 -32.35 -8.17
CA SER A 949 -23.28 -33.32 -8.01
C SER A 949 -24.41 -33.12 -9.04
N LYS A 950 -25.10 -34.19 -9.44
CA LYS A 950 -26.27 -34.13 -10.35
C LYS A 950 -27.35 -33.12 -9.91
N LYS A 951 -27.50 -32.90 -8.59
CA LYS A 951 -28.41 -31.90 -8.01
C LYS A 951 -27.91 -30.46 -8.20
N ARG A 952 -26.59 -30.25 -8.24
CA ARG A 952 -25.96 -28.95 -8.54
C ARG A 952 -26.06 -28.62 -10.03
N GLU A 953 -25.83 -29.61 -10.90
CA GLU A 953 -25.98 -29.48 -12.35
C GLU A 953 -27.42 -29.15 -12.75
N GLN A 954 -28.41 -29.89 -12.24
CA GLN A 954 -29.83 -29.62 -12.51
C GLN A 954 -30.21 -28.19 -12.07
N LYS A 955 -29.75 -27.74 -10.89
CA LYS A 955 -29.97 -26.36 -10.43
C LYS A 955 -29.31 -25.29 -11.31
N SER A 956 -28.16 -25.58 -11.91
CA SER A 956 -27.50 -24.68 -12.88
C SER A 956 -28.36 -24.52 -14.12
N LEU A 957 -28.90 -25.63 -14.64
CA LEU A 957 -29.86 -25.62 -15.74
C LEU A 957 -31.14 -24.85 -15.38
N ASP A 958 -31.86 -25.25 -14.32
CA ASP A 958 -33.15 -24.66 -13.90
C ASP A 958 -33.06 -23.13 -13.73
N ARG A 959 -31.95 -22.65 -13.15
CA ARG A 959 -31.67 -21.23 -12.94
C ARG A 959 -31.35 -20.51 -14.26
N THR A 960 -30.55 -21.13 -15.11
CA THR A 960 -30.18 -20.58 -16.42
C THR A 960 -31.40 -20.46 -17.33
N GLU A 961 -32.28 -21.45 -17.38
CA GLU A 961 -33.54 -21.37 -18.14
C GLU A 961 -34.38 -20.17 -17.70
N LYS A 962 -34.60 -19.99 -16.38
CA LYS A 962 -35.34 -18.84 -15.82
C LYS A 962 -34.70 -17.49 -16.21
N PHE A 963 -33.38 -17.36 -16.08
CA PHE A 963 -32.71 -16.09 -16.39
C PHE A 963 -32.67 -15.80 -17.90
N VAL A 964 -32.44 -16.81 -18.75
CA VAL A 964 -32.46 -16.65 -20.20
C VAL A 964 -33.83 -16.20 -20.69
N GLU A 965 -34.92 -16.82 -20.21
CA GLU A 965 -36.29 -16.42 -20.58
C GLU A 965 -36.58 -14.96 -20.20
N GLN A 966 -36.18 -14.54 -19.00
CA GLN A 966 -36.35 -13.16 -18.53
C GLN A 966 -35.46 -12.16 -19.29
N CYS A 967 -34.22 -12.52 -19.64
CA CYS A 967 -33.33 -11.69 -20.46
C CYS A 967 -33.84 -11.54 -21.90
N LEU A 968 -34.39 -12.61 -22.50
CA LEU A 968 -35.01 -12.58 -23.84
C LEU A 968 -36.22 -11.64 -23.88
N GLU A 969 -37.09 -11.72 -22.87
CA GLU A 969 -38.27 -10.86 -22.76
C GLU A 969 -37.90 -9.38 -22.53
N TRP A 970 -36.83 -9.12 -21.78
CA TRP A 970 -36.29 -7.75 -21.62
C TRP A 970 -35.67 -7.25 -22.92
N HIS A 971 -34.82 -8.05 -23.57
CA HIS A 971 -34.17 -7.71 -24.83
C HIS A 971 -35.18 -7.30 -25.91
N ARG A 972 -36.25 -8.09 -26.08
CA ARG A 972 -37.35 -7.82 -27.04
C ARG A 972 -38.08 -6.50 -26.78
N LYS A 973 -38.05 -5.97 -25.55
CA LYS A 973 -38.69 -4.71 -25.14
C LYS A 973 -37.74 -3.50 -25.16
N SER A 974 -36.43 -3.74 -25.23
CA SER A 974 -35.42 -2.68 -25.09
C SER A 974 -35.05 -2.07 -26.43
N ASP A 975 -35.44 -0.81 -26.66
CA ASP A 975 -34.99 -0.02 -27.81
C ASP A 975 -33.46 0.16 -27.84
N ALA A 976 -32.80 0.10 -26.67
CA ALA A 976 -31.36 0.27 -26.55
C ALA A 976 -30.55 -0.93 -27.09
N LEU A 977 -31.14 -2.13 -27.08
CA LEU A 977 -30.47 -3.40 -27.39
C LEU A 977 -30.84 -3.98 -28.77
N GLN A 978 -31.64 -3.27 -29.58
CA GLN A 978 -32.05 -3.75 -30.91
C GLN A 978 -30.88 -3.99 -31.88
N SER A 979 -29.73 -3.34 -31.65
CA SER A 979 -28.48 -3.50 -32.40
C SER A 979 -27.53 -4.56 -31.79
N SER A 980 -27.84 -5.05 -30.58
CA SER A 980 -27.02 -6.01 -29.83
C SER A 980 -27.47 -7.43 -30.12
N CYS A 981 -26.53 -8.36 -30.28
CA CYS A 981 -26.85 -9.77 -30.52
C CYS A 981 -26.76 -10.62 -29.24
N LEU A 982 -27.52 -11.72 -29.20
CA LEU A 982 -27.53 -12.64 -28.06
C LEU A 982 -26.73 -13.92 -28.34
N ILE A 983 -26.01 -14.42 -27.34
CA ILE A 983 -25.28 -15.69 -27.37
C ILE A 983 -25.89 -16.63 -26.32
N GLY A 984 -26.36 -17.82 -26.72
CA GLY A 984 -27.07 -18.75 -25.84
C GLY A 984 -26.13 -19.58 -24.94
N PRO A 985 -26.26 -19.53 -23.59
CA PRO A 985 -25.38 -20.27 -22.68
C PRO A 985 -25.84 -21.71 -22.50
N VAL A 986 -25.09 -22.66 -23.06
CA VAL A 986 -25.29 -24.10 -22.86
C VAL A 986 -24.62 -24.53 -21.56
N VAL A 987 -25.41 -24.98 -20.59
CA VAL A 987 -24.97 -25.43 -19.26
C VAL A 987 -25.41 -26.87 -18.98
N GLY A 988 -25.16 -27.38 -17.77
CA GLY A 988 -25.57 -28.73 -17.35
C GLY A 988 -24.44 -29.64 -16.88
N GLY A 989 -23.24 -29.09 -16.59
CA GLY A 989 -22.12 -29.85 -16.05
C GLY A 989 -21.58 -30.91 -17.01
N TYR A 990 -21.28 -32.09 -16.47
CA TYR A 990 -20.78 -33.26 -17.19
C TYR A 990 -21.88 -34.29 -17.50
N ASN A 991 -23.13 -33.82 -17.51
CA ASN A 991 -24.31 -34.66 -17.67
C ASN A 991 -24.95 -34.43 -19.04
N GLU A 992 -24.69 -35.34 -19.97
CA GLU A 992 -25.15 -35.29 -21.36
C GLU A 992 -26.65 -35.01 -21.48
N LYS A 993 -27.48 -35.61 -20.62
CA LYS A 993 -28.95 -35.42 -20.65
C LYS A 993 -29.39 -34.02 -20.18
N LEU A 994 -28.59 -33.34 -19.38
CA LEU A 994 -28.84 -31.94 -19.00
C LEU A 994 -28.32 -30.99 -20.07
N ARG A 995 -27.22 -31.33 -20.74
CA ARG A 995 -26.71 -30.64 -21.93
C ARG A 995 -27.72 -30.69 -23.09
N GLU A 996 -28.27 -31.87 -23.36
CA GLU A 996 -29.36 -32.08 -24.34
C GLU A 996 -30.56 -31.16 -24.05
N LYS A 997 -31.05 -31.14 -22.80
CA LYS A 997 -32.14 -30.24 -22.38
C LYS A 997 -31.79 -28.76 -22.53
N SER A 998 -30.56 -28.37 -22.16
CA SER A 998 -30.09 -26.99 -22.31
C SER A 998 -30.12 -26.55 -23.78
N VAL A 999 -29.65 -27.41 -24.69
CA VAL A 999 -29.74 -27.16 -26.14
C VAL A 999 -31.19 -27.13 -26.63
N GLU A 1000 -32.03 -28.09 -26.21
CA GLU A 1000 -33.45 -28.11 -26.58
C GLU A 1000 -34.20 -26.86 -26.10
N PHE A 1001 -33.92 -26.38 -24.89
CA PHE A 1001 -34.48 -25.15 -24.35
C PHE A 1001 -34.08 -23.93 -25.18
N LEU A 1002 -32.78 -23.72 -25.42
CA LEU A 1002 -32.31 -22.54 -26.16
C LEU A 1002 -32.80 -22.54 -27.61
N ARG A 1003 -32.89 -23.72 -28.24
CA ARG A 1003 -33.39 -23.87 -29.61
C ARG A 1003 -34.85 -23.44 -29.81
N LYS A 1004 -35.63 -23.25 -28.74
CA LYS A 1004 -36.99 -22.64 -28.79
C LYS A 1004 -36.97 -21.15 -29.17
N SER A 1005 -35.81 -20.50 -29.14
CA SER A 1005 -35.60 -19.12 -29.61
C SER A 1005 -34.30 -19.00 -30.42
N ASP A 1006 -33.98 -20.03 -31.21
CA ASP A 1006 -32.76 -20.08 -32.05
C ASP A 1006 -32.66 -18.93 -33.07
N ASP A 1007 -33.81 -18.37 -33.50
CA ASP A 1007 -33.89 -17.18 -34.33
C ASP A 1007 -33.29 -15.92 -33.68
N THR A 1008 -33.26 -15.89 -32.34
CA THR A 1008 -32.81 -14.77 -31.52
C THR A 1008 -31.30 -14.85 -31.22
N PHE A 1009 -30.71 -16.04 -31.21
CA PHE A 1009 -29.29 -16.24 -30.87
C PHE A 1009 -28.37 -16.21 -32.11
N ALA A 1010 -27.29 -15.43 -32.06
CA ALA A 1010 -26.24 -15.42 -33.10
C ALA A 1010 -25.28 -16.61 -32.97
N GLY A 1011 -25.19 -17.20 -31.77
CA GLY A 1011 -24.28 -18.29 -31.43
C GLY A 1011 -24.55 -18.86 -30.05
N TYR A 1012 -23.71 -19.81 -29.65
CA TYR A 1012 -23.84 -20.57 -28.40
C TYR A 1012 -22.52 -20.60 -27.64
N LEU A 1013 -22.55 -20.27 -26.35
CA LEU A 1013 -21.43 -20.43 -25.42
C LEU A 1013 -21.57 -21.77 -24.70
N ILE A 1014 -20.58 -22.64 -24.81
CA ILE A 1014 -20.49 -23.88 -24.04
C ILE A 1014 -19.70 -23.59 -22.76
N ASP A 1015 -20.36 -23.67 -21.61
CA ASP A 1015 -19.74 -23.33 -20.31
C ASP A 1015 -20.19 -24.30 -19.19
N GLY A 1016 -19.66 -24.15 -17.98
CA GLY A 1016 -19.92 -25.03 -16.84
C GLY A 1016 -19.16 -26.36 -16.93
N LEU A 1017 -17.94 -26.32 -17.44
CA LEU A 1017 -17.00 -27.45 -17.47
C LEU A 1017 -15.87 -27.31 -16.44
N HIS A 1018 -15.65 -26.12 -15.88
CA HIS A 1018 -14.54 -25.84 -14.97
C HIS A 1018 -14.77 -24.57 -14.15
N MET A 1019 -13.99 -24.40 -13.09
CA MET A 1019 -14.00 -23.23 -12.23
C MET A 1019 -13.00 -22.14 -12.68
N HIS A 1020 -12.83 -21.91 -13.99
CA HIS A 1020 -11.97 -20.88 -14.59
C HIS A 1020 -10.52 -20.81 -14.02
N GLY A 1021 -9.77 -19.77 -14.39
CA GLY A 1021 -8.48 -19.44 -13.79
C GLY A 1021 -7.36 -20.48 -14.01
N PRO A 1022 -6.28 -20.42 -13.20
CA PRO A 1022 -5.05 -21.18 -13.43
C PRO A 1022 -5.23 -22.71 -13.42
N SER A 1023 -6.30 -23.22 -12.81
CA SER A 1023 -6.66 -24.64 -12.84
C SER A 1023 -7.00 -25.16 -14.24
N VAL A 1024 -7.55 -24.32 -15.12
CA VAL A 1024 -7.95 -24.74 -16.48
C VAL A 1024 -6.73 -25.06 -17.34
N ALA A 1025 -5.63 -24.31 -17.18
CA ALA A 1025 -4.37 -24.54 -17.89
C ALA A 1025 -3.66 -25.86 -17.53
N ARG A 1026 -4.23 -26.65 -16.61
CA ARG A 1026 -3.71 -27.93 -16.12
C ARG A 1026 -4.79 -29.04 -16.06
N MET A 1027 -5.98 -28.81 -16.63
CA MET A 1027 -7.07 -29.79 -16.54
C MET A 1027 -6.86 -30.97 -17.49
N ASP A 1028 -7.26 -32.17 -17.07
CA ASP A 1028 -7.48 -33.27 -18.02
C ASP A 1028 -8.72 -32.94 -18.87
N GLY A 1029 -8.45 -32.53 -20.12
CA GLY A 1029 -9.48 -32.13 -21.06
C GLY A 1029 -10.35 -33.27 -21.59
N SER A 1030 -9.97 -34.54 -21.39
CA SER A 1030 -10.62 -35.69 -22.05
C SER A 1030 -12.13 -35.81 -21.76
N ALA A 1031 -12.53 -35.65 -20.51
CA ALA A 1031 -13.93 -35.69 -20.10
C ALA A 1031 -14.71 -34.44 -20.60
N ALA A 1032 -14.06 -33.26 -20.61
CA ALA A 1032 -14.68 -32.03 -21.12
C ALA A 1032 -14.89 -32.11 -22.64
N LEU A 1033 -13.91 -32.62 -23.37
CA LEU A 1033 -13.94 -32.84 -24.81
C LEU A 1033 -15.10 -33.76 -25.22
N ALA A 1034 -15.35 -34.84 -24.48
CA ALA A 1034 -16.49 -35.73 -24.75
C ALA A 1034 -17.84 -34.98 -24.67
N ILE A 1035 -18.02 -34.14 -23.65
CA ILE A 1035 -19.22 -33.31 -23.47
C ILE A 1035 -19.33 -32.25 -24.58
N VAL A 1036 -18.24 -31.54 -24.88
CA VAL A 1036 -18.19 -30.54 -25.96
C VAL A 1036 -18.52 -31.17 -27.32
N ALA A 1037 -17.95 -32.33 -27.63
CA ALA A 1037 -18.19 -33.07 -28.87
C ALA A 1037 -19.63 -33.62 -28.97
N ASN A 1038 -20.30 -33.88 -27.85
CA ASN A 1038 -21.73 -34.22 -27.85
C ASN A 1038 -22.57 -32.96 -28.11
N VAL A 1039 -22.36 -31.88 -27.35
CA VAL A 1039 -23.05 -30.59 -27.52
C VAL A 1039 -22.93 -30.06 -28.96
N CYS A 1040 -21.73 -30.10 -29.55
CA CYS A 1040 -21.48 -29.63 -30.92
C CYS A 1040 -22.23 -30.43 -32.01
N LYS A 1041 -22.73 -31.63 -31.73
CA LYS A 1041 -23.61 -32.40 -32.65
C LYS A 1041 -25.08 -31.98 -32.55
N LEU A 1042 -25.50 -31.40 -31.43
CA LEU A 1042 -26.88 -31.01 -31.14
C LEU A 1042 -27.16 -29.55 -31.54
N LEU A 1043 -26.13 -28.71 -31.55
CA LEU A 1043 -26.18 -27.31 -31.94
C LEU A 1043 -26.29 -27.14 -33.47
N PRO A 1044 -27.02 -26.14 -33.97
CA PRO A 1044 -27.08 -25.83 -35.41
C PRO A 1044 -25.69 -25.60 -36.02
N GLU A 1045 -25.57 -25.82 -37.33
CA GLU A 1045 -24.31 -25.64 -38.05
C GLU A 1045 -24.03 -24.19 -38.44
N ASP A 1046 -25.09 -23.40 -38.69
CA ASP A 1046 -25.06 -22.00 -39.13
C ASP A 1046 -24.85 -20.99 -37.99
N LYS A 1047 -24.64 -21.46 -36.76
CA LYS A 1047 -24.44 -20.65 -35.55
C LYS A 1047 -23.02 -20.82 -35.03
N VAL A 1048 -22.41 -19.73 -34.55
CA VAL A 1048 -21.04 -19.76 -33.99
C VAL A 1048 -21.02 -20.43 -32.62
N ARG A 1049 -19.99 -21.21 -32.33
CA ARG A 1049 -19.81 -21.98 -31.09
C ARG A 1049 -18.59 -21.49 -30.33
N LEU A 1050 -18.80 -20.99 -29.12
CA LEU A 1050 -17.76 -20.43 -28.27
C LEU A 1050 -17.51 -21.37 -27.09
N CYS A 1051 -16.25 -21.54 -26.68
CA CYS A 1051 -15.87 -22.28 -25.47
C CYS A 1051 -14.68 -21.56 -24.83
N PHE A 1052 -14.87 -21.02 -23.62
CA PHE A 1052 -13.90 -20.11 -22.99
C PHE A 1052 -13.33 -20.67 -21.70
N GLY A 1053 -12.06 -20.36 -21.47
CA GLY A 1053 -11.23 -20.91 -20.41
C GLY A 1053 -9.77 -20.85 -20.81
N SER A 1054 -8.88 -20.85 -19.82
CA SER A 1054 -7.43 -20.85 -20.04
C SER A 1054 -6.91 -22.23 -20.49
N TYR A 1055 -7.51 -22.80 -21.53
CA TYR A 1055 -7.13 -24.10 -22.10
C TYR A 1055 -5.73 -24.07 -22.71
N ASP A 1056 -5.00 -25.18 -22.60
CA ASP A 1056 -3.72 -25.34 -23.28
C ASP A 1056 -3.93 -25.50 -24.81
N PRO A 1057 -2.91 -25.21 -25.65
CA PRO A 1057 -3.02 -25.31 -27.09
C PRO A 1057 -3.45 -26.69 -27.60
N THR A 1058 -3.09 -27.79 -26.93
CA THR A 1058 -3.47 -29.14 -27.35
C THR A 1058 -4.98 -29.32 -27.21
N LEU A 1059 -5.55 -28.99 -26.05
CA LEU A 1059 -6.98 -29.06 -25.81
C LEU A 1059 -7.78 -28.13 -26.73
N VAL A 1060 -7.24 -26.96 -27.07
CA VAL A 1060 -7.81 -26.07 -28.09
C VAL A 1060 -7.90 -26.78 -29.46
N LEU A 1061 -6.85 -27.46 -29.94
CA LEU A 1061 -6.95 -28.26 -31.18
C LEU A 1061 -8.00 -29.37 -31.09
N GLU A 1062 -8.14 -30.01 -29.92
CA GLU A 1062 -9.13 -31.06 -29.73
C GLU A 1062 -10.55 -30.51 -29.79
N MET A 1063 -10.82 -29.38 -29.14
CA MET A 1063 -12.12 -28.72 -29.17
C MET A 1063 -12.44 -28.14 -30.56
N VAL A 1064 -11.44 -27.64 -31.31
CA VAL A 1064 -11.59 -27.29 -32.73
C VAL A 1064 -12.02 -28.51 -33.56
N ALA A 1065 -11.38 -29.65 -33.37
CA ALA A 1065 -11.74 -30.90 -34.04
C ALA A 1065 -13.14 -31.42 -33.61
N ALA A 1066 -13.56 -31.12 -32.38
CA ALA A 1066 -14.93 -31.37 -31.90
C ALA A 1066 -15.98 -30.38 -32.45
N GLY A 1067 -15.56 -29.32 -33.14
CA GLY A 1067 -16.43 -28.36 -33.81
C GLY A 1067 -16.75 -27.09 -33.01
N VAL A 1068 -15.86 -26.66 -32.12
CA VAL A 1068 -15.87 -25.31 -31.52
C VAL A 1068 -15.22 -24.30 -32.50
N ASP A 1069 -15.79 -23.10 -32.59
CA ASP A 1069 -15.38 -22.08 -33.55
C ASP A 1069 -14.51 -20.97 -32.92
N VAL A 1070 -14.75 -20.60 -31.65
CA VAL A 1070 -14.14 -19.41 -31.01
C VAL A 1070 -13.71 -19.68 -29.55
N PHE A 1071 -12.48 -19.29 -29.23
CA PHE A 1071 -11.84 -19.36 -27.91
C PHE A 1071 -11.48 -17.96 -27.39
N ASP A 1072 -10.73 -17.86 -26.29
CA ASP A 1072 -10.25 -16.59 -25.73
C ASP A 1072 -8.73 -16.60 -25.44
N THR A 1073 -8.16 -15.44 -25.08
CA THR A 1073 -6.72 -15.29 -24.80
C THR A 1073 -6.36 -15.30 -23.30
N SER A 1074 -7.20 -15.84 -22.41
CA SER A 1074 -6.89 -15.93 -20.98
C SER A 1074 -5.66 -16.78 -20.69
N TYR A 1075 -5.47 -17.91 -21.40
CA TYR A 1075 -4.25 -18.73 -21.29
C TYR A 1075 -2.98 -17.92 -21.62
N VAL A 1076 -3.02 -17.10 -22.67
CA VAL A 1076 -1.91 -16.20 -23.07
C VAL A 1076 -1.57 -15.20 -21.95
N TYR A 1077 -2.58 -14.56 -21.37
CA TYR A 1077 -2.42 -13.65 -20.23
C TYR A 1077 -1.85 -14.37 -19.00
N LEU A 1078 -2.38 -15.55 -18.66
CA LEU A 1078 -1.94 -16.34 -17.51
C LEU A 1078 -0.45 -16.68 -17.62
N LYS A 1079 -0.01 -17.14 -18.80
CA LYS A 1079 1.38 -17.47 -19.08
C LYS A 1079 2.31 -16.26 -19.02
N ALA A 1080 1.94 -15.13 -19.63
CA ALA A 1080 2.78 -13.92 -19.62
C ALA A 1080 2.86 -13.25 -18.24
N ALA A 1081 1.71 -13.02 -17.60
CA ALA A 1081 1.57 -12.14 -16.45
C ALA A 1081 1.68 -12.86 -15.09
N GLN A 1082 1.25 -14.12 -15.00
CA GLN A 1082 1.23 -14.87 -13.73
C GLN A 1082 2.30 -15.95 -13.64
N GLU A 1083 2.65 -16.62 -14.76
CA GLU A 1083 3.64 -17.71 -14.76
C GLU A 1083 5.03 -17.30 -15.33
N HIS A 1084 5.15 -16.10 -15.90
CA HIS A 1084 6.38 -15.56 -16.52
C HIS A 1084 6.95 -16.44 -17.67
N ARG A 1085 6.06 -17.06 -18.45
CA ARG A 1085 6.38 -17.98 -19.54
C ARG A 1085 6.11 -17.40 -20.92
N ALA A 1086 7.10 -17.51 -21.80
CA ALA A 1086 6.94 -17.29 -23.22
C ALA A 1086 6.39 -18.56 -23.89
N LEU A 1087 5.40 -18.41 -24.77
CA LEU A 1087 4.91 -19.51 -25.61
C LEU A 1087 5.92 -19.77 -26.74
N VAL A 1088 6.36 -21.02 -26.89
CA VAL A 1088 7.38 -21.41 -27.87
C VAL A 1088 7.07 -22.73 -28.59
N PHE A 1089 5.89 -23.32 -28.34
CA PHE A 1089 5.44 -24.53 -29.03
C PHE A 1089 5.47 -24.37 -30.56
N SER A 1090 5.91 -25.42 -31.24
CA SER A 1090 5.96 -25.46 -32.70
C SER A 1090 4.61 -25.86 -33.30
N PHE A 1091 4.21 -25.18 -34.37
CA PHE A 1091 3.11 -25.60 -35.26
C PHE A 1091 3.62 -25.92 -36.68
N ASP A 1092 4.94 -26.04 -36.86
CA ASP A 1092 5.57 -26.54 -38.10
C ASP A 1092 5.70 -28.07 -38.04
N VAL A 1093 4.73 -28.75 -38.66
CA VAL A 1093 4.68 -30.23 -38.76
C VAL A 1093 5.84 -30.84 -39.55
N THR A 1094 6.63 -30.04 -40.29
CA THR A 1094 7.81 -30.53 -41.02
C THR A 1094 9.07 -30.59 -40.15
N SER A 1095 9.03 -29.96 -38.97
CA SER A 1095 10.16 -29.89 -38.06
C SER A 1095 10.45 -31.22 -37.37
N THR A 1096 11.66 -31.75 -37.58
CA THR A 1096 12.15 -32.98 -36.93
C THR A 1096 12.85 -32.73 -35.58
N LYS A 1097 12.94 -31.47 -35.13
CA LYS A 1097 13.57 -31.10 -33.85
C LYS A 1097 12.65 -31.42 -32.68
N GLU A 1098 13.23 -31.78 -31.55
CA GLU A 1098 12.49 -31.76 -30.28
C GLU A 1098 12.13 -30.31 -29.92
N HIS A 1099 10.86 -30.07 -29.59
CA HIS A 1099 10.35 -28.76 -29.18
C HIS A 1099 9.82 -28.80 -27.74
N THR A 1100 9.84 -27.63 -27.10
CA THR A 1100 9.19 -27.38 -25.80
C THR A 1100 7.97 -26.51 -26.02
N THR A 1101 6.95 -26.61 -25.16
CA THR A 1101 5.73 -25.82 -25.35
C THR A 1101 5.85 -24.38 -24.85
N GLU A 1102 6.64 -24.21 -23.79
CA GLU A 1102 6.79 -22.98 -23.01
C GLU A 1102 8.28 -22.78 -22.67
N LEU A 1103 8.70 -21.52 -22.54
CA LEU A 1103 10.01 -21.11 -22.06
C LEU A 1103 9.80 -20.27 -20.80
N ASP A 1104 10.32 -20.75 -19.67
CA ASP A 1104 10.31 -20.03 -18.40
C ASP A 1104 11.37 -18.92 -18.45
N THR A 1105 10.97 -17.66 -18.38
CA THR A 1105 11.92 -16.54 -18.50
C THR A 1105 12.70 -16.26 -17.22
N THR A 1106 12.30 -16.84 -16.09
CA THR A 1106 13.00 -16.68 -14.80
C THR A 1106 14.16 -17.65 -14.62
N ASP A 1107 14.31 -18.61 -15.54
CA ASP A 1107 15.38 -19.60 -15.53
C ASP A 1107 16.76 -18.96 -15.76
N ALA A 1108 17.67 -19.13 -14.80
CA ALA A 1108 18.99 -18.49 -14.76
C ALA A 1108 19.87 -18.78 -15.98
N ARG A 1109 19.62 -19.87 -16.74
CA ARG A 1109 20.37 -20.16 -17.97
C ARG A 1109 20.20 -19.09 -19.06
N TRP A 1110 19.18 -18.24 -18.95
CA TRP A 1110 18.93 -17.17 -19.92
C TRP A 1110 19.74 -15.90 -19.64
N ALA A 1111 20.37 -15.75 -18.48
CA ALA A 1111 21.04 -14.52 -18.06
C ALA A 1111 22.08 -13.97 -19.07
N GLU A 1112 22.71 -14.84 -19.85
CA GLU A 1112 23.67 -14.49 -20.90
C GLU A 1112 23.25 -15.01 -22.30
N ASP A 1113 22.00 -15.44 -22.48
CA ASP A 1113 21.46 -15.84 -23.78
C ASP A 1113 20.96 -14.60 -24.55
N PHE A 1114 21.83 -14.08 -25.41
CA PHE A 1114 21.54 -12.93 -26.26
C PHE A 1114 20.65 -13.25 -27.49
N GLY A 1115 20.17 -14.49 -27.63
CA GLY A 1115 19.20 -14.88 -28.66
C GLY A 1115 17.76 -14.43 -28.37
N PRO A 1116 16.85 -14.47 -29.36
CA PRO A 1116 15.43 -14.12 -29.17
C PRO A 1116 14.68 -15.22 -28.39
N LEU A 1117 13.53 -14.88 -27.78
CA LEU A 1117 12.66 -15.87 -27.11
C LEU A 1117 12.39 -17.09 -28.01
N LEU A 1118 11.89 -16.84 -29.23
CA LEU A 1118 11.67 -17.86 -30.27
C LEU A 1118 12.43 -17.49 -31.56
N PRO A 1119 13.43 -18.27 -31.99
CA PRO A 1119 14.13 -18.04 -33.26
C PRO A 1119 13.18 -18.08 -34.46
N GLY A 1120 13.22 -17.05 -35.31
CA GLY A 1120 12.34 -16.89 -36.47
C GLY A 1120 10.99 -16.24 -36.19
N CYS A 1121 10.66 -15.93 -34.93
CA CYS A 1121 9.47 -15.16 -34.59
C CYS A 1121 9.63 -13.69 -35.04
N MET A 1122 8.57 -13.13 -35.63
CA MET A 1122 8.55 -11.75 -36.16
C MET A 1122 7.89 -10.74 -35.22
N CYS A 1123 7.57 -11.12 -33.97
CA CYS A 1123 7.03 -10.19 -32.98
C CYS A 1123 8.09 -9.14 -32.57
N TYR A 1124 7.61 -7.97 -32.13
CA TYR A 1124 8.48 -6.88 -31.65
C TYR A 1124 9.52 -7.36 -30.63
N THR A 1125 9.10 -8.16 -29.65
CA THR A 1125 9.97 -8.70 -28.59
C THR A 1125 11.12 -9.51 -29.15
N CYS A 1126 10.86 -10.48 -30.06
CA CYS A 1126 11.91 -11.30 -30.65
C CYS A 1126 12.80 -10.55 -31.65
N GLN A 1127 12.32 -9.46 -32.25
CA GLN A 1127 13.12 -8.63 -33.16
C GLN A 1127 14.01 -7.60 -32.46
N LYS A 1128 13.66 -7.17 -31.24
CA LYS A 1128 14.32 -6.07 -30.52
C LYS A 1128 15.04 -6.49 -29.24
N HIS A 1129 14.66 -7.61 -28.64
CA HIS A 1129 15.11 -8.00 -27.30
C HIS A 1129 15.58 -9.45 -27.26
N SER A 1130 16.52 -9.72 -26.36
CA SER A 1130 17.06 -11.06 -26.10
C SER A 1130 16.38 -11.73 -24.89
N ARG A 1131 16.57 -13.04 -24.75
CA ARG A 1131 16.21 -13.79 -23.54
C ARG A 1131 16.89 -13.22 -22.30
N ALA A 1132 18.18 -12.89 -22.40
CA ALA A 1132 18.94 -12.21 -21.33
C ALA A 1132 18.29 -10.89 -20.90
N TYR A 1133 17.81 -10.07 -21.84
CA TYR A 1133 17.14 -8.82 -21.50
C TYR A 1133 15.78 -9.06 -20.82
N VAL A 1134 14.96 -9.98 -21.35
CA VAL A 1134 13.66 -10.30 -20.73
C VAL A 1134 13.84 -10.92 -19.34
N HIS A 1135 14.82 -11.83 -19.18
CA HIS A 1135 15.22 -12.41 -17.89
C HIS A 1135 15.68 -11.34 -16.89
N HIS A 1136 16.50 -10.38 -17.34
CA HIS A 1136 16.93 -9.26 -16.54
C HIS A 1136 15.75 -8.43 -16.03
N LEU A 1137 14.78 -8.08 -16.88
CA LEU A 1137 13.58 -7.32 -16.48
C LEU A 1137 12.78 -8.04 -15.39
N TYR A 1138 12.60 -9.36 -15.47
CA TYR A 1138 11.92 -10.11 -14.41
C TYR A 1138 12.71 -10.15 -13.10
N ASN A 1139 14.04 -10.33 -13.15
CA ASN A 1139 14.89 -10.33 -11.97
C ASN A 1139 14.96 -8.94 -11.29
N THR A 1140 14.90 -7.86 -12.06
CA THR A 1140 14.85 -6.48 -11.54
C THR A 1140 13.43 -6.00 -11.20
N ARG A 1141 12.41 -6.85 -11.38
CA ARG A 1141 10.98 -6.57 -11.14
C ARG A 1141 10.44 -5.40 -11.96
N GLU A 1142 10.91 -5.26 -13.18
CA GLU A 1142 10.57 -4.18 -14.09
C GLU A 1142 9.34 -4.54 -14.95
N MET A 1143 8.41 -3.59 -15.11
CA MET A 1143 7.07 -3.83 -15.67
C MET A 1143 7.05 -4.04 -17.19
N LEU A 1144 8.12 -3.70 -17.92
CA LEU A 1144 8.28 -3.99 -19.34
C LEU A 1144 8.40 -5.50 -19.62
N GLY A 1145 8.86 -6.30 -18.65
CA GLY A 1145 8.95 -7.76 -18.79
C GLY A 1145 7.60 -8.41 -19.16
N PRO A 1146 6.55 -8.26 -18.31
CA PRO A 1146 5.19 -8.68 -18.62
C PRO A 1146 4.61 -8.12 -19.92
N ILE A 1147 4.92 -6.85 -20.27
CA ILE A 1147 4.46 -6.23 -21.52
C ILE A 1147 5.06 -6.95 -22.73
N LEU A 1148 6.39 -7.15 -22.74
CA LEU A 1148 7.11 -7.83 -23.81
C LEU A 1148 6.72 -9.30 -23.96
N LEU A 1149 6.45 -10.01 -22.85
CA LEU A 1149 5.90 -11.37 -22.93
C LEU A 1149 4.48 -11.40 -23.45
N MET A 1150 3.62 -10.46 -23.07
CA MET A 1150 2.26 -10.41 -23.59
C MET A 1150 2.23 -10.14 -25.09
N MET A 1151 3.06 -9.21 -25.59
CA MET A 1151 3.23 -8.96 -27.03
C MET A 1151 3.69 -10.22 -27.78
N HIS A 1152 4.71 -10.92 -27.26
CA HIS A 1152 5.21 -12.16 -27.86
C HIS A 1152 4.16 -13.27 -27.86
N ASN A 1153 3.52 -13.53 -26.71
CA ASN A 1153 2.56 -14.61 -26.56
C ASN A 1153 1.30 -14.38 -27.40
N LEU A 1154 0.79 -13.14 -27.49
CA LEU A 1154 -0.34 -12.82 -28.37
C LEU A 1154 0.02 -13.05 -29.84
N HIS A 1155 1.17 -12.56 -30.31
CA HIS A 1155 1.62 -12.77 -31.69
C HIS A 1155 1.80 -14.25 -32.02
N HIS A 1156 2.43 -15.03 -31.13
CA HIS A 1156 2.60 -16.48 -31.29
C HIS A 1156 1.24 -17.21 -31.38
N TYR A 1157 0.27 -16.80 -30.56
CA TYR A 1157 -1.09 -17.36 -30.57
C TYR A 1157 -1.87 -16.96 -31.84
N MET A 1158 -1.64 -15.77 -32.40
CA MET A 1158 -2.19 -15.35 -33.71
C MET A 1158 -1.68 -16.23 -34.85
N GLU A 1159 -0.36 -16.47 -34.92
CA GLU A 1159 0.23 -17.34 -35.95
C GLU A 1159 -0.21 -18.80 -35.79
N TYR A 1160 -0.30 -19.29 -34.55
CA TYR A 1160 -0.87 -20.59 -34.25
C TYR A 1160 -2.31 -20.74 -34.80
N PHE A 1161 -3.20 -19.79 -34.57
CA PHE A 1161 -4.56 -19.85 -35.12
C PHE A 1161 -4.62 -19.68 -36.65
N LYS A 1162 -3.66 -19.00 -37.27
CA LYS A 1162 -3.49 -19.02 -38.74
C LYS A 1162 -3.11 -20.42 -39.22
N ALA A 1163 -2.19 -21.10 -38.55
CA ALA A 1163 -1.80 -22.48 -38.85
C ALA A 1163 -2.97 -23.46 -38.66
N ILE A 1164 -3.79 -23.33 -37.60
CA ILE A 1164 -5.04 -24.11 -37.44
C ILE A 1164 -5.91 -23.96 -38.67
N ARG A 1165 -6.21 -22.73 -39.12
CA ARG A 1165 -7.09 -22.50 -40.28
C ARG A 1165 -6.53 -23.12 -41.56
N GLN A 1166 -5.21 -23.08 -41.77
CA GLN A 1166 -4.55 -23.75 -42.90
C GLN A 1166 -4.68 -25.28 -42.82
N HIS A 1167 -4.43 -25.89 -41.66
CA HIS A 1167 -4.57 -27.34 -41.46
C HIS A 1167 -6.02 -27.81 -41.57
N VAL A 1168 -7.00 -27.02 -41.12
CA VAL A 1168 -8.42 -27.32 -41.33
C VAL A 1168 -8.79 -27.21 -42.81
N ALA A 1169 -8.32 -26.18 -43.53
CA ALA A 1169 -8.59 -26.02 -44.97
C ALA A 1169 -8.02 -27.19 -45.80
N ASN A 1170 -6.90 -27.75 -45.37
CA ASN A 1170 -6.22 -28.87 -46.02
C ASN A 1170 -6.63 -30.26 -45.47
N ASP A 1171 -7.61 -30.34 -44.55
CA ASP A 1171 -8.03 -31.53 -43.79
C ASP A 1171 -6.88 -32.33 -43.13
N SER A 1172 -5.81 -31.63 -42.73
CA SER A 1172 -4.58 -32.17 -42.12
C SER A 1172 -4.43 -31.81 -40.64
N LEU A 1173 -5.51 -31.38 -39.97
CA LEU A 1173 -5.54 -31.10 -38.53
C LEU A 1173 -5.03 -32.28 -37.64
N PRO A 1174 -5.27 -33.57 -37.98
CA PRO A 1174 -4.69 -34.69 -37.21
C PRO A 1174 -3.16 -34.71 -37.16
N GLU A 1175 -2.48 -34.19 -38.20
CA GLU A 1175 -1.02 -34.09 -38.24
C GLU A 1175 -0.52 -33.04 -37.25
N LEU A 1176 -1.14 -31.85 -37.25
CA LEU A 1176 -0.85 -30.79 -36.31
C LEU A 1176 -1.12 -31.22 -34.85
N LYS A 1177 -2.23 -31.93 -34.61
CA LYS A 1177 -2.54 -32.52 -33.30
C LYS A 1177 -1.44 -33.45 -32.81
N LYS A 1178 -1.00 -34.38 -33.67
CA LYS A 1178 0.08 -35.32 -33.36
C LYS A 1178 1.42 -34.61 -33.12
N HIS A 1179 1.70 -33.55 -33.87
CA HIS A 1179 2.90 -32.73 -33.72
C HIS A 1179 2.94 -31.98 -32.39
N LEU A 1180 1.85 -31.31 -31.99
CA LEU A 1180 1.78 -30.62 -30.68
C LEU A 1180 1.86 -31.60 -29.51
N ALA A 1181 1.12 -32.71 -29.57
CA ALA A 1181 1.10 -33.73 -28.52
C ALA A 1181 2.47 -34.44 -28.32
N GLY A 1182 3.40 -34.32 -29.27
CA GLY A 1182 4.77 -34.84 -29.16
C GLY A 1182 5.77 -33.89 -28.50
N GLN A 1183 5.37 -32.68 -28.10
CA GLN A 1183 6.28 -31.67 -27.57
C GLN A 1183 6.42 -31.75 -26.05
N LYS A 1184 7.58 -31.31 -25.54
CA LYS A 1184 7.91 -31.39 -24.12
C LYS A 1184 7.30 -30.19 -23.37
N SER A 1185 6.21 -30.44 -22.64
CA SER A 1185 5.68 -29.44 -21.72
C SER A 1185 6.64 -29.18 -20.55
N LEU A 1186 6.75 -27.93 -20.14
CA LEU A 1186 7.38 -27.59 -18.86
C LEU A 1186 6.56 -28.14 -17.69
N PRO A 1187 7.17 -28.39 -16.52
CA PRO A 1187 6.43 -28.73 -15.32
C PRO A 1187 5.39 -27.62 -14.99
N PRO A 1188 4.31 -27.95 -14.27
CA PRO A 1188 3.37 -26.95 -13.78
C PRO A 1188 4.10 -25.78 -13.12
N TYR A 1189 3.66 -24.55 -13.40
CA TYR A 1189 4.11 -23.41 -12.60
C TYR A 1189 3.58 -23.59 -11.18
N GLU A 1190 4.47 -23.94 -10.26
CA GLU A 1190 4.22 -23.75 -8.84
C GLU A 1190 4.50 -22.28 -8.55
N PRO A 1191 3.51 -21.48 -8.12
CA PRO A 1191 3.81 -20.18 -7.54
C PRO A 1191 4.83 -20.44 -6.45
N SER A 1192 5.92 -19.68 -6.45
CA SER A 1192 6.77 -19.61 -5.27
C SER A 1192 5.85 -19.30 -4.11
N LYS A 1193 5.67 -20.28 -3.21
CA LYS A 1193 5.07 -20.02 -1.89
C LYS A 1193 5.72 -18.75 -1.39
N GLU A 1194 4.96 -17.85 -0.77
CA GLU A 1194 5.58 -16.74 -0.06
C GLU A 1194 6.55 -17.31 0.97
N VAL A 1195 7.82 -17.37 0.57
CA VAL A 1195 8.93 -17.65 1.43
C VAL A 1195 9.01 -16.39 2.27
N LYS A 1196 8.39 -16.43 3.45
CA LYS A 1196 8.83 -15.62 4.59
C LYS A 1196 10.34 -15.69 4.56
N ILE A 1197 11.00 -14.58 4.20
CA ILE A 1197 12.34 -14.62 3.62
C ILE A 1197 13.30 -15.29 4.60
N GLN A 1198 13.58 -16.56 4.34
CA GLN A 1198 14.57 -17.33 5.05
C GLN A 1198 15.81 -17.28 4.17
N MET A 1199 16.73 -16.38 4.52
CA MET A 1199 17.93 -16.09 3.74
C MET A 1199 18.70 -17.39 3.44
N PRO A 1200 18.94 -17.76 2.17
CA PRO A 1200 19.69 -18.96 1.85
C PRO A 1200 21.15 -18.84 2.29
N ALA A 1201 21.64 -19.83 3.03
CA ALA A 1201 23.06 -19.92 3.34
C ALA A 1201 23.88 -20.20 2.07
N ALA A 1202 24.99 -19.51 1.91
CA ALA A 1202 25.91 -19.73 0.79
C ALA A 1202 26.51 -21.14 0.84
N GLN A 1203 26.23 -21.97 -0.18
CA GLN A 1203 26.99 -23.19 -0.44
C GLN A 1203 27.99 -22.97 -1.58
N LYS A 1204 29.25 -22.84 -1.16
CA LYS A 1204 30.50 -23.22 -1.85
C LYS A 1204 30.43 -23.41 -3.37
N VAL A 1205 31.06 -22.48 -4.08
CA VAL A 1205 31.80 -22.81 -5.31
C VAL A 1205 33.13 -23.45 -4.88
N ASP A 1206 33.51 -24.57 -5.50
CA ASP A 1206 34.78 -25.23 -5.25
C ASP A 1206 35.97 -24.40 -5.75
N THR A 1207 37.07 -24.47 -5.02
CA THR A 1207 38.34 -23.79 -5.31
C THR A 1207 39.04 -24.44 -6.51
N MET A 1208 39.31 -23.66 -7.56
CA MET A 1208 40.50 -23.91 -8.39
C MET A 1208 41.71 -23.22 -7.76
N GLU A 1209 42.87 -23.87 -7.84
CA GLU A 1209 44.10 -23.51 -7.14
C GLU A 1209 44.75 -22.21 -7.65
N PRO A 1210 45.55 -21.52 -6.81
CA PRO A 1210 46.30 -20.33 -7.22
C PRO A 1210 47.56 -20.71 -8.00
N MET A 1211 47.78 -20.06 -9.15
CA MET A 1211 49.10 -19.98 -9.77
C MET A 1211 49.75 -18.63 -9.43
N GLU A 1212 50.97 -18.69 -8.90
CA GLU A 1212 51.80 -17.53 -8.58
C GLU A 1212 52.59 -17.00 -9.80
N GLU A 1213 52.93 -15.71 -9.69
CA GLU A 1213 54.08 -15.01 -10.29
C GLU A 1213 54.21 -14.79 -11.81
N LEU A 1214 54.97 -13.72 -12.11
CA LEU A 1214 55.43 -13.22 -13.42
C LEU A 1214 54.30 -12.61 -14.30
N GLY A 1215 54.41 -11.40 -14.83
CA GLY A 1215 55.56 -10.52 -15.00
C GLY A 1215 55.60 -10.00 -16.44
N GLU A 1216 56.01 -8.73 -16.64
CA GLU A 1216 56.16 -8.06 -17.94
C GLU A 1216 54.84 -7.67 -18.67
N LYS A 1217 54.49 -6.37 -18.70
CA LYS A 1217 54.93 -5.30 -19.63
C LYS A 1217 54.27 -5.37 -21.02
N GLN A 1218 53.68 -4.22 -21.40
CA GLN A 1218 53.37 -3.81 -22.79
C GLN A 1218 52.31 -4.69 -23.50
N ASN A 1219 51.37 -4.18 -24.28
CA ASN A 1219 51.30 -2.92 -25.02
C ASN A 1219 49.84 -2.60 -25.39
N LYS A 1220 49.49 -1.31 -25.40
CA LYS A 1220 48.67 -0.60 -26.42
C LYS A 1220 47.36 -1.22 -26.96
N LYS A 1221 46.33 -0.35 -26.95
CA LYS A 1221 45.10 -0.34 -27.77
C LYS A 1221 44.04 -1.37 -27.33
N GLN A 1222 42.73 -1.09 -27.44
CA GLN A 1222 42.03 0.06 -28.06
C GLN A 1222 40.69 0.33 -27.34
N ARG A 1223 40.10 1.51 -27.57
CA ARG A 1223 38.75 1.90 -27.13
C ARG A 1223 37.68 0.85 -27.47
N ALA A 1224 36.78 0.60 -26.52
CA ALA A 1224 35.33 0.81 -26.69
C ALA A 1224 34.75 1.07 -25.28
#